data_AF-A0A261XWI6-F1
#
_entry.id   AF-A0A261XWI6-F1
#
_cell.length_a   1.000
_cell.length_b   1.000
_cell.length_c   1.000
_cell.angle_alpha   90.00
_cell.angle_beta   90.00
_cell.angle_gamma   90.00
#
_symmetry.space_group_name_H-M   'P 1'
#
loop_
_entity.id
_entity.type
_entity.pdbx_description
1 polymer ?
#
loop_
_entity_poly.entity_id
_entity_poly.type
_entity_poly.pdbx_seq_one_letter_code
_entity_poly.pdbx_strand_id
1 'polypeptide(L)'
;MATPTTEKLANKIKHTFYDVAQEVVREIRSERESKSHQMLRAAPGNANRADAVDHDMHTHGIEHPASTGVIYVMDRAMANGFTYGDDSWANFGQGAPEVGHIEGCRDKPSSIALPLDALEYAPTAGIKPLREAVANLYNDLYRKDKVSKYTYENICIVPGGRAGLTRVAAAVGDINVGYFLPEYTAYEQMLGVFRRFCPIPTTLDEESKYHIDTATIRKEITGRGLGLVVASNPRNPTGQVIEDGELRDLVALAKERHTTLVMDEFYSAYIYSHDEAENGRMVSTYVNADPVIIIDGLTKNFRLPGWRICWIVGPKDVISSMQSCGSFLEGGANHPLQLAAIPLVNAAVYKEEAKHLQIHFRAKRDYVLRRLEEIGFNIKVKPVATFYIWLDLKQLKAPVDVGLNFFEECLKEKVILVPGIFFDINVSSIYGTEDRIVLDIGSLYIKCGLSGEPRPRHIIPVYAQTGFSKEKHGAMHSVEGQCKELYTTSLFLPDPWEDDDFSGIHETTYTTDTVTAMSAMESVESPTASHADIQFSRIETQLSQLLRSIYFDYLLTDPKSRKVTICESPLLPVQLKQLIAKILFQHFHAPSISFAPIHFLAILSTGRTTGLVVDVGNLETIVLPVYLSRPLFPYIKTSLLAGKAFTLSLRRLLLSFGRIIPDSSLHSELATQYPLTPSILTRNLLEDIKVRLCIVSPLMAADKSIMRDLNEVQIHQTYADLSTATNIRLQITVKEDVLYDDQKILSIGD
;
A
#
# COMPACT_ATOMS: atom_id res chain seq x y z
N MET A 1 42.50 53.06 -9.38
CA MET A 1 43.24 52.25 -8.39
C MET A 1 42.27 51.87 -7.29
N ALA A 2 41.87 50.60 -7.23
CA ALA A 2 41.42 49.85 -6.05
C ALA A 2 40.88 48.51 -6.57
N THR A 3 41.69 47.47 -6.48
CA THR A 3 41.37 46.07 -6.76
C THR A 3 40.34 45.57 -5.74
N PRO A 4 39.28 44.84 -6.12
CA PRO A 4 38.45 44.16 -5.15
C PRO A 4 39.23 42.93 -4.62
N THR A 5 39.42 42.92 -3.31
CA THR A 5 40.10 41.87 -2.54
C THR A 5 39.41 40.53 -2.66
N THR A 6 40.24 39.50 -2.77
CA THR A 6 40.01 38.05 -2.78
C THR A 6 39.48 37.51 -1.44
N GLU A 7 38.42 38.12 -0.88
CA GLU A 7 37.87 37.75 0.44
C GLU A 7 36.40 37.28 0.40
N LYS A 8 35.84 37.09 -0.80
CA LYS A 8 34.45 36.59 -0.99
C LYS A 8 34.33 35.16 -1.51
N LEU A 9 35.40 34.36 -1.48
CA LEU A 9 35.38 32.98 -1.99
C LEU A 9 35.73 31.89 -0.96
N ALA A 10 35.66 32.17 0.35
CA ALA A 10 36.13 31.22 1.38
C ALA A 10 35.05 30.67 2.34
N ASN A 11 33.76 30.94 2.15
CA ASN A 11 32.70 30.37 3.01
C ASN A 11 31.52 29.80 2.23
N LYS A 12 31.78 28.93 1.26
CA LYS A 12 30.81 27.90 0.86
C LYS A 12 31.04 26.69 1.74
N ILE A 13 30.50 26.73 2.95
CA ILE A 13 30.34 25.51 3.77
C ILE A 13 29.49 24.57 2.91
N LYS A 14 30.12 23.53 2.35
CA LYS A 14 29.40 22.41 1.77
C LYS A 14 28.68 21.76 2.95
N HIS A 15 27.39 22.04 3.12
CA HIS A 15 26.55 21.26 4.00
C HIS A 15 26.75 19.80 3.60
N THR A 16 27.34 19.01 4.48
CA THR A 16 27.43 17.57 4.26
C THR A 16 26.02 17.00 4.37
N PHE A 17 25.73 15.87 3.72
CA PHE A 17 24.43 15.18 3.89
C PHE A 17 24.10 14.95 5.37
N TYR A 18 25.13 14.76 6.19
CA TYR A 18 25.03 14.66 7.64
C TYR A 18 24.46 15.92 8.29
N ASP A 19 24.92 17.13 7.93
CA ASP A 19 24.43 18.39 8.50
C ASP A 19 22.95 18.63 8.16
N VAL A 20 22.57 18.35 6.91
CA VAL A 20 21.18 18.43 6.45
C VAL A 20 20.31 17.40 7.17
N ALA A 21 20.79 16.17 7.33
CA ALA A 21 20.09 15.13 8.08
C ALA A 21 19.96 15.49 9.57
N GLN A 22 20.97 16.11 10.18
CA GLN A 22 20.95 16.54 11.58
C GLN A 22 20.00 17.73 11.80
N GLU A 23 19.95 18.68 10.88
CA GLU A 23 18.98 19.78 10.92
C GLU A 23 17.55 19.24 10.81
N VAL A 24 17.31 18.33 9.86
CA VAL A 24 16.05 17.61 9.74
C VAL A 24 15.72 16.81 11.02
N VAL A 25 16.68 16.10 11.62
CA VAL A 25 16.47 15.36 12.89
C VAL A 25 16.19 16.28 14.08
N ARG A 26 16.77 17.49 14.12
CA ARG A 26 16.55 18.47 15.20
C ARG A 26 15.19 19.18 15.08
N GLU A 27 14.71 19.35 13.85
CA GLU A 27 13.43 20.01 13.57
C GLU A 27 12.24 19.04 13.43
N ILE A 28 12.51 17.74 13.22
CA ILE A 28 11.46 16.71 13.22
C ILE A 28 10.84 16.66 14.61
N ARG A 29 9.62 17.18 14.70
CA ARG A 29 8.64 16.76 15.69
C ARG A 29 8.04 15.46 15.21
N SER A 30 8.34 14.36 15.90
CA SER A 30 7.77 13.07 15.52
C SER A 30 6.30 12.99 15.92
N GLU A 31 5.47 12.23 15.20
CA GLU A 31 4.12 11.86 15.67
C GLU A 31 4.13 11.21 17.06
N ARG A 32 5.29 10.69 17.50
CA ARG A 32 5.47 10.13 18.85
C ARG A 32 5.41 11.20 19.94
N GLU A 33 5.67 12.46 19.63
CA GLU A 33 5.59 13.58 20.57
C GLU A 33 4.20 14.22 20.62
N SER A 34 3.34 13.97 19.62
CA SER A 34 1.95 14.46 19.62
C SER A 34 1.08 13.63 20.55
N LYS A 35 0.56 14.27 21.61
CA LYS A 35 -0.39 13.65 22.55
C LYS A 35 -1.61 13.07 21.84
N SER A 36 -2.17 13.77 20.86
CA SER A 36 -3.34 13.29 20.10
C SER A 36 -3.04 12.03 19.29
N HIS A 37 -1.86 11.92 18.68
CA HIS A 37 -1.44 10.70 17.99
C HIS A 37 -1.12 9.56 18.97
N GLN A 38 -0.55 9.86 20.15
CA GLN A 38 -0.40 8.86 21.21
C GLN A 38 -1.76 8.31 21.66
N MET A 39 -2.76 9.19 21.84
CA MET A 39 -4.12 8.80 22.20
C MET A 39 -4.78 7.95 21.12
N LEU A 40 -4.60 8.28 19.83
CA LEU A 40 -5.08 7.46 18.72
C LEU A 40 -4.45 6.06 18.71
N ARG A 41 -3.14 5.95 18.93
CA ARG A 41 -2.41 4.66 18.98
C ARG A 41 -2.76 3.82 20.20
N ALA A 42 -3.07 4.45 21.33
CA ALA A 42 -3.53 3.78 22.54
C ALA A 42 -4.99 3.28 22.44
N ALA A 43 -5.74 3.70 21.42
CA ALA A 43 -7.10 3.25 21.22
C ALA A 43 -7.15 1.74 20.86
N PRO A 44 -8.18 1.00 21.32
CA PRO A 44 -8.34 -0.41 21.00
C PRO A 44 -8.28 -0.69 19.49
N GLY A 45 -7.43 -1.65 19.10
CA GLY A 45 -7.21 -2.05 17.71
C GLY A 45 -6.20 -1.21 16.92
N ASN A 46 -5.65 -0.13 17.49
CA ASN A 46 -4.70 0.77 16.81
C ASN A 46 -3.24 0.66 17.31
N ALA A 47 -2.98 -0.22 18.30
CA ALA A 47 -1.63 -0.43 18.82
C ALA A 47 -0.72 -1.14 17.80
N ASN A 48 0.56 -0.79 17.76
CA ASN A 48 1.54 -1.48 16.93
C ASN A 48 1.67 -2.95 17.36
N ARG A 49 1.55 -3.88 16.42
CA ARG A 49 1.77 -5.33 16.66
C ARG A 49 3.14 -5.66 17.27
N ALA A 50 4.16 -4.82 17.02
CA ALA A 50 5.49 -4.99 17.60
C ALA A 50 5.57 -4.59 19.09
N ASP A 51 4.67 -3.71 19.56
CA ASP A 51 4.59 -3.28 20.96
C ASP A 51 3.56 -4.12 21.76
N ALA A 52 2.73 -4.92 21.07
CA ALA A 52 1.66 -5.74 21.64
C ALA A 52 2.14 -7.11 22.18
N VAL A 53 3.41 -7.22 22.58
CA VAL A 53 4.01 -8.49 23.04
C VAL A 53 3.56 -8.88 24.46
N ASP A 54 2.86 -7.99 25.19
CA ASP A 54 2.53 -8.25 26.60
C ASP A 54 1.14 -7.74 27.04
N HIS A 55 0.23 -7.49 26.10
CA HIS A 55 -1.17 -7.27 26.48
C HIS A 55 -1.89 -8.60 26.56
N ASP A 56 -2.13 -9.02 27.81
CA ASP A 56 -2.97 -10.12 28.26
C ASP A 56 -4.30 -10.13 27.46
N MET A 57 -4.28 -10.79 26.29
CA MET A 57 -5.48 -10.92 25.47
C MET A 57 -6.43 -11.83 26.25
N HIS A 58 -7.45 -11.25 26.88
CA HIS A 58 -8.42 -11.99 27.68
C HIS A 58 -9.11 -13.14 26.93
N THR A 59 -9.06 -13.16 25.59
CA THR A 59 -9.56 -14.27 24.77
C THR A 59 -8.62 -14.53 23.59
N HIS A 60 -7.91 -15.65 23.63
CA HIS A 60 -7.05 -16.08 22.53
C HIS A 60 -7.82 -16.22 21.21
N GLY A 61 -7.24 -15.71 20.12
CA GLY A 61 -7.79 -15.80 18.77
C GLY A 61 -8.85 -14.74 18.43
N ILE A 62 -9.19 -13.83 19.35
CA ILE A 62 -10.09 -12.69 19.09
C ILE A 62 -9.28 -11.39 19.17
N GLU A 63 -9.03 -10.76 18.03
CA GLU A 63 -8.37 -9.46 17.94
C GLU A 63 -9.42 -8.34 17.88
N HIS A 64 -9.16 -7.23 18.60
CA HIS A 64 -9.99 -6.03 18.46
C HIS A 64 -9.71 -5.39 17.09
N PRO A 65 -10.71 -5.22 16.21
CA PRO A 65 -10.49 -4.53 14.94
C PRO A 65 -10.13 -3.07 15.20
N ALA A 66 -9.31 -2.47 14.33
CA ALA A 66 -9.04 -1.03 14.39
C ALA A 66 -10.36 -0.26 14.40
N SER A 67 -10.50 0.69 15.33
CA SER A 67 -11.74 1.46 15.48
C SER A 67 -11.93 2.34 14.24
N THR A 68 -13.05 2.15 13.50
CA THR A 68 -13.36 3.05 12.37
C THR A 68 -13.42 4.50 12.87
N GLY A 69 -13.02 5.48 12.04
CA GLY A 69 -12.88 6.86 12.48
C GLY A 69 -14.08 7.46 13.22
N VAL A 70 -15.30 7.14 12.79
CA VAL A 70 -16.53 7.58 13.46
C VAL A 70 -16.65 6.99 14.88
N ILE A 71 -16.27 5.73 15.10
CA ILE A 71 -16.31 5.10 16.43
C ILE A 71 -15.34 5.83 17.35
N TYR A 72 -14.08 6.00 16.93
CA TYR A 72 -13.07 6.72 17.71
C TYR A 72 -13.54 8.13 18.09
N VAL A 73 -14.07 8.88 17.12
CA VAL A 73 -14.56 10.24 17.32
C VAL A 73 -15.71 10.29 18.33
N MET A 74 -16.68 9.38 18.23
CA MET A 74 -17.81 9.35 19.16
C MET A 74 -17.40 8.91 20.56
N ASP A 75 -16.51 7.92 20.70
CA ASP A 75 -15.97 7.48 22.00
C ASP A 75 -15.21 8.63 22.69
N ARG A 76 -14.40 9.38 21.93
CA ARG A 76 -13.72 10.58 22.43
C ARG A 76 -14.71 11.66 22.86
N ALA A 77 -15.76 11.91 22.08
CA ALA A 77 -16.80 12.87 22.45
C ALA A 77 -17.51 12.45 23.75
N MET A 78 -17.92 11.18 23.87
CA MET A 78 -18.57 10.66 25.07
C MET A 78 -17.65 10.74 26.29
N ALA A 79 -16.35 10.47 26.13
CA ALA A 79 -15.36 10.65 27.18
C ALA A 79 -15.17 12.12 27.60
N ASN A 80 -15.58 13.08 26.77
CA ASN A 80 -15.59 14.52 27.07
C ASN A 80 -16.99 15.03 27.49
N GLY A 81 -17.96 14.14 27.73
CA GLY A 81 -19.28 14.48 28.26
C GLY A 81 -20.40 14.59 27.23
N PHE A 82 -20.19 14.21 25.97
CA PHE A 82 -21.27 14.11 24.99
C PHE A 82 -22.24 12.98 25.33
N THR A 83 -23.54 13.24 25.20
CA THR A 83 -24.59 12.21 25.19
C THR A 83 -25.58 12.48 24.06
N TYR A 84 -26.18 11.42 23.52
CA TYR A 84 -27.20 11.58 22.47
C TYR A 84 -28.40 12.36 23.02
N GLY A 85 -28.76 13.45 22.35
CA GLY A 85 -29.87 14.33 22.75
C GLY A 85 -29.44 15.58 23.54
N ASP A 86 -28.16 15.72 23.87
CA ASP A 86 -27.62 16.97 24.44
C ASP A 86 -27.50 18.04 23.34
N ASP A 87 -28.37 19.05 23.42
CA ASP A 87 -28.47 20.16 22.47
C ASP A 87 -27.36 21.20 22.65
N SER A 88 -26.55 21.10 23.69
CA SER A 88 -25.37 21.96 23.90
C SER A 88 -24.16 21.54 23.06
N TRP A 89 -24.23 20.39 22.37
CA TRP A 89 -23.18 19.89 21.49
C TRP A 89 -23.54 20.03 20.01
N ALA A 90 -22.56 20.44 19.21
CA ALA A 90 -22.68 20.45 17.76
C ALA A 90 -22.03 19.18 17.18
N ASN A 91 -22.85 18.20 16.80
CA ASN A 91 -22.36 16.93 16.23
C ASN A 91 -22.26 16.98 14.70
N PHE A 92 -21.06 17.22 14.18
CA PHE A 92 -20.71 17.06 12.76
C PHE A 92 -19.92 15.76 12.49
N GLY A 93 -19.78 14.88 13.49
CA GLY A 93 -19.01 13.64 13.39
C GLY A 93 -19.78 12.48 12.74
N GLN A 94 -21.07 12.37 13.05
CA GLN A 94 -21.91 11.30 12.51
C GLN A 94 -22.51 11.71 11.16
N GLY A 95 -22.10 11.02 10.08
CA GLY A 95 -22.62 11.25 8.73
C GLY A 95 -24.05 10.74 8.51
N ALA A 96 -25.01 11.04 9.38
CA ALA A 96 -26.42 10.67 9.24
C ALA A 96 -27.23 11.86 8.70
N PRO A 97 -28.24 11.62 7.82
CA PRO A 97 -29.12 12.69 7.40
C PRO A 97 -30.02 13.11 8.57
N GLU A 98 -30.47 14.36 8.53
CA GLU A 98 -31.54 14.83 9.41
C GLU A 98 -32.83 14.05 9.16
N VAL A 99 -33.34 13.33 10.17
CA VAL A 99 -34.54 12.48 10.04
C VAL A 99 -35.85 13.20 10.37
N GLY A 100 -35.78 14.43 10.87
CA GLY A 100 -36.93 15.25 11.23
C GLY A 100 -37.76 15.72 10.02
N HIS A 101 -38.81 16.50 10.27
CA HIS A 101 -39.61 17.08 9.19
C HIS A 101 -38.77 18.04 8.33
N ILE A 102 -38.88 17.94 7.01
CA ILE A 102 -38.33 18.90 6.04
C ILE A 102 -39.47 19.32 5.14
N GLU A 103 -39.64 20.63 4.96
CA GLU A 103 -40.73 21.18 4.16
C GLU A 103 -40.74 20.62 2.74
N GLY A 104 -41.89 20.07 2.34
CA GLY A 104 -42.11 19.42 1.04
C GLY A 104 -41.63 17.97 0.92
N CYS A 105 -40.85 17.46 1.89
CA CYS A 105 -40.62 16.02 2.00
C CYS A 105 -41.83 15.34 2.66
N ARG A 106 -42.06 14.06 2.33
CA ARG A 106 -43.08 13.25 2.99
C ARG A 106 -42.67 12.92 4.42
N ASP A 107 -43.64 12.99 5.33
CA ASP A 107 -43.48 12.50 6.70
C ASP A 107 -43.16 11.02 6.73
N LYS A 108 -42.28 10.64 7.66
CA LYS A 108 -41.88 9.25 7.86
C LYS A 108 -42.91 8.54 8.74
N PRO A 109 -43.23 7.27 8.46
CA PRO A 109 -44.28 6.57 9.20
C PRO A 109 -43.89 6.39 10.66
N SER A 110 -44.83 6.68 11.56
CA SER A 110 -44.69 6.48 13.02
C SER A 110 -45.04 5.06 13.48
N SER A 111 -45.66 4.26 12.60
CA SER A 111 -46.04 2.86 12.85
C SER A 111 -45.95 2.05 11.56
N ILE A 112 -45.67 0.74 11.69
CA ILE A 112 -45.65 -0.21 10.57
C ILE A 112 -46.64 -1.35 10.83
N ALA A 113 -47.30 -1.84 9.79
CA ALA A 113 -48.16 -3.02 9.88
C ALA A 113 -47.31 -4.31 9.89
N LEU A 114 -47.65 -5.25 10.77
CA LEU A 114 -46.96 -6.53 10.92
C LEU A 114 -47.93 -7.68 10.64
N PRO A 115 -48.14 -8.05 9.37
CA PRO A 115 -48.96 -9.22 9.05
C PRO A 115 -48.24 -10.51 9.51
N LEU A 116 -49.00 -11.60 9.70
CA LEU A 116 -48.49 -12.84 10.32
C LEU A 116 -47.31 -13.44 9.53
N ASP A 117 -47.36 -13.39 8.21
CA ASP A 117 -46.30 -13.85 7.30
C ASP A 117 -45.00 -13.04 7.41
N ALA A 118 -45.08 -11.77 7.82
CA ALA A 118 -43.91 -10.93 8.06
C ALA A 118 -43.09 -11.37 9.30
N LEU A 119 -43.64 -12.25 10.14
CA LEU A 119 -42.91 -12.85 11.25
C LEU A 119 -41.97 -13.98 10.81
N GLU A 120 -42.17 -14.51 9.59
CA GLU A 120 -41.33 -15.54 8.99
C GLU A 120 -40.10 -14.94 8.28
N TYR A 121 -39.12 -15.79 7.96
CA TYR A 121 -37.96 -15.37 7.18
C TYR A 121 -38.34 -14.89 5.77
N ALA A 122 -37.87 -13.69 5.41
CA ALA A 122 -37.84 -13.28 4.02
C ALA A 122 -36.78 -14.08 3.24
N PRO A 123 -36.92 -14.22 1.91
CA PRO A 123 -35.84 -14.72 1.07
C PRO A 123 -34.56 -13.88 1.26
N THR A 124 -33.39 -14.51 1.20
CA THR A 124 -32.09 -13.83 1.40
C THR A 124 -31.80 -12.70 0.42
N ALA A 125 -32.34 -12.79 -0.80
CA ALA A 125 -32.26 -11.73 -1.80
C ALA A 125 -33.31 -10.61 -1.60
N GLY A 126 -34.21 -10.76 -0.63
CA GLY A 126 -35.36 -9.91 -0.38
C GLY A 126 -36.66 -10.43 -0.96
N ILE A 127 -37.77 -9.94 -0.43
CA ILE A 127 -39.11 -10.26 -0.93
C ILE A 127 -39.28 -9.73 -2.35
N LYS A 128 -39.91 -10.54 -3.21
CA LYS A 128 -40.11 -10.21 -4.62
C LYS A 128 -40.81 -8.84 -4.81
N PRO A 129 -41.87 -8.48 -4.07
CA PRO A 129 -42.54 -7.18 -4.25
C PRO A 129 -41.62 -5.97 -4.06
N LEU A 130 -40.74 -5.99 -3.05
CA LEU A 130 -39.79 -4.89 -2.85
C LEU A 130 -38.73 -4.86 -3.94
N ARG A 131 -38.22 -6.04 -4.35
CA ARG A 131 -37.26 -6.14 -5.45
C ARG A 131 -37.86 -5.60 -6.77
N GLU A 132 -39.13 -5.88 -7.04
CA GLU A 132 -39.86 -5.32 -8.18
C GLU A 132 -40.03 -3.80 -8.05
N ALA A 133 -40.39 -3.29 -6.86
CA ALA A 133 -40.51 -1.86 -6.62
C ALA A 133 -39.19 -1.11 -6.89
N VAL A 134 -38.06 -1.65 -6.41
CA VAL A 134 -36.73 -1.09 -6.69
C VAL A 134 -36.41 -1.20 -8.19
N ALA A 135 -36.65 -2.33 -8.84
CA ALA A 135 -36.41 -2.46 -10.29
C ALA A 135 -37.21 -1.41 -11.09
N ASN A 136 -38.48 -1.20 -10.72
CA ASN A 136 -39.35 -0.20 -11.32
C ASN A 136 -38.86 1.22 -11.05
N LEU A 137 -38.37 1.52 -9.84
CA LEU A 137 -37.74 2.81 -9.54
C LEU A 137 -36.64 3.16 -10.55
N TYR A 138 -35.67 2.27 -10.75
CA TYR A 138 -34.59 2.52 -11.73
C TYR A 138 -35.09 2.54 -13.17
N ASN A 139 -36.08 1.71 -13.51
CA ASN A 139 -36.67 1.70 -14.85
C ASN A 139 -37.36 3.04 -15.18
N ASP A 140 -38.11 3.58 -14.23
CA ASP A 140 -38.85 4.83 -14.37
C ASP A 140 -37.93 6.06 -14.33
N LEU A 141 -36.87 6.03 -13.53
CA LEU A 141 -35.93 7.14 -13.46
C LEU A 141 -35.03 7.22 -14.69
N TYR A 142 -34.53 6.07 -15.15
CA TYR A 142 -33.34 6.05 -16.00
C TYR A 142 -33.48 5.23 -17.28
N ARG A 143 -34.53 4.40 -17.37
CA ARG A 143 -34.68 3.47 -18.49
C ARG A 143 -35.98 3.60 -19.24
N LYS A 144 -36.76 4.68 -19.07
CA LYS A 144 -38.08 4.86 -19.72
C LYS A 144 -38.07 4.51 -21.20
N ASP A 145 -37.09 5.02 -21.94
CA ASP A 145 -36.97 4.85 -23.39
C ASP A 145 -36.10 3.65 -23.81
N LYS A 146 -35.65 2.82 -22.86
CA LYS A 146 -34.82 1.65 -23.15
C LYS A 146 -35.69 0.40 -23.29
N VAL A 147 -35.38 -0.41 -24.31
CA VAL A 147 -36.03 -1.72 -24.54
C VAL A 147 -35.72 -2.70 -23.41
N SER A 148 -34.47 -2.74 -22.96
CA SER A 148 -34.07 -3.56 -21.82
C SER A 148 -34.51 -2.89 -20.52
N LYS A 149 -35.33 -3.59 -19.73
CA LYS A 149 -35.77 -3.20 -18.39
C LYS A 149 -35.16 -4.12 -17.34
N TYR A 150 -34.94 -3.60 -16.14
CA TYR A 150 -34.61 -4.43 -14.99
C TYR A 150 -35.83 -5.20 -14.52
N THR A 151 -35.59 -6.41 -14.03
CA THR A 151 -36.57 -7.21 -13.30
C THR A 151 -36.12 -7.35 -11.85
N TYR A 152 -36.92 -7.99 -11.00
CA TYR A 152 -36.52 -8.31 -9.63
C TYR A 152 -35.21 -9.12 -9.55
N GLU A 153 -34.86 -9.85 -10.61
CA GLU A 153 -33.62 -10.63 -10.73
C GLU A 153 -32.37 -9.75 -10.79
N ASN A 154 -32.52 -8.46 -11.12
CA ASN A 154 -31.42 -7.48 -11.08
C ASN A 154 -31.24 -6.84 -9.69
N ILE A 155 -32.07 -7.20 -8.70
CA ILE A 155 -32.11 -6.55 -7.39
C ILE A 155 -31.87 -7.55 -6.27
N CYS A 156 -31.02 -7.19 -5.31
CA CYS A 156 -30.80 -7.91 -4.05
C CYS A 156 -31.00 -6.94 -2.88
N ILE A 157 -31.92 -7.23 -1.96
CA ILE A 157 -32.13 -6.42 -0.75
C ILE A 157 -31.17 -6.88 0.35
N VAL A 158 -30.56 -5.91 1.05
CA VAL A 158 -29.52 -6.13 2.06
C VAL A 158 -29.81 -5.30 3.32
N PRO A 159 -29.41 -5.76 4.54
CA PRO A 159 -29.68 -5.11 5.82
C PRO A 159 -28.75 -3.89 6.06
N GLY A 160 -28.65 -3.00 5.08
CA GLY A 160 -27.80 -1.82 5.11
C GLY A 160 -26.65 -1.85 4.12
N GLY A 161 -26.17 -0.66 3.73
CA GLY A 161 -25.11 -0.50 2.72
C GLY A 161 -23.81 -1.24 3.04
N ARG A 162 -23.39 -1.27 4.31
CA ARG A 162 -22.19 -2.03 4.72
C ARG A 162 -22.33 -3.53 4.46
N ALA A 163 -23.49 -4.12 4.75
CA ALA A 163 -23.75 -5.53 4.42
C ALA A 163 -23.76 -5.76 2.90
N GLY A 164 -24.28 -4.80 2.13
CA GLY A 164 -24.18 -4.80 0.67
C GLY A 164 -22.74 -4.83 0.17
N LEU A 165 -21.89 -3.92 0.66
CA LEU A 165 -20.46 -3.87 0.35
C LEU A 165 -19.75 -5.17 0.74
N THR A 166 -20.06 -5.74 1.91
CA THR A 166 -19.50 -7.03 2.35
C THR A 166 -19.93 -8.19 1.46
N ARG A 167 -21.19 -8.25 1.01
CA ARG A 167 -21.65 -9.26 0.05
C ARG A 167 -20.91 -9.15 -1.29
N VAL A 168 -20.72 -7.92 -1.78
CA VAL A 168 -19.93 -7.68 -3.00
C VAL A 168 -18.50 -8.19 -2.79
N ALA A 169 -17.82 -7.74 -1.74
CA ALA A 169 -16.44 -8.12 -1.42
C ALA A 169 -16.26 -9.64 -1.25
N ALA A 170 -17.22 -10.34 -0.64
CA ALA A 170 -17.19 -11.79 -0.48
C ALA A 170 -17.26 -12.56 -1.83
N ALA A 171 -17.91 -11.96 -2.83
CA ALA A 171 -18.02 -12.53 -4.18
C ALA A 171 -16.83 -12.19 -5.08
N VAL A 172 -16.01 -11.20 -4.73
CA VAL A 172 -14.84 -10.81 -5.52
C VAL A 172 -13.81 -11.94 -5.58
N GLY A 173 -13.28 -12.19 -6.78
CA GLY A 173 -12.23 -13.18 -7.03
C GLY A 173 -10.81 -12.68 -6.72
N ASP A 174 -9.81 -13.41 -7.19
CA ASP A 174 -8.39 -13.04 -7.04
C ASP A 174 -7.99 -11.95 -8.04
N ILE A 175 -8.34 -10.69 -7.74
CA ILE A 175 -8.10 -9.52 -8.60
C ILE A 175 -7.54 -8.33 -7.81
N ASN A 176 -7.06 -7.31 -8.53
CA ASN A 176 -6.75 -6.01 -7.94
C ASN A 176 -8.01 -5.14 -7.88
N VAL A 177 -8.30 -4.59 -6.69
CA VAL A 177 -9.44 -3.73 -6.40
C VAL A 177 -8.95 -2.30 -6.18
N GLY A 178 -9.28 -1.40 -7.11
CA GLY A 178 -8.93 0.01 -7.02
C GLY A 178 -9.90 0.81 -6.16
N TYR A 179 -9.38 1.73 -5.36
CA TYR A 179 -10.14 2.75 -4.63
C TYR A 179 -9.35 4.07 -4.59
N PHE A 180 -10.04 5.19 -4.36
CA PHE A 180 -9.48 6.52 -4.60
C PHE A 180 -9.60 7.41 -3.37
N LEU A 181 -8.48 7.86 -2.83
CA LEU A 181 -8.39 8.60 -1.57
C LEU A 181 -8.48 10.12 -1.76
N PRO A 182 -9.11 10.85 -0.82
CA PRO A 182 -9.78 10.34 0.39
C PRO A 182 -11.14 9.66 0.09
N GLU A 183 -11.51 8.64 0.85
CA GLU A 183 -12.72 7.84 0.62
C GLU A 183 -13.44 7.44 1.91
N TYR A 184 -14.69 6.99 1.77
CA TYR A 184 -15.54 6.56 2.87
C TYR A 184 -14.86 5.52 3.78
N THR A 185 -14.66 5.92 5.04
CA THR A 185 -13.94 5.16 6.08
C THR A 185 -14.38 3.71 6.26
N ALA A 186 -15.61 3.34 5.88
CA ALA A 186 -16.08 1.96 6.02
C ALA A 186 -15.50 1.01 4.97
N TYR A 187 -14.94 1.52 3.86
CA TYR A 187 -14.27 0.67 2.88
C TYR A 187 -13.03 0.01 3.48
N GLU A 188 -12.37 0.63 4.46
CA GLU A 188 -11.17 0.06 5.11
C GLU A 188 -11.39 -1.37 5.61
N GLN A 189 -12.46 -1.57 6.39
CA GLN A 189 -12.76 -2.89 6.97
C GLN A 189 -13.18 -3.89 5.89
N MET A 190 -13.96 -3.43 4.90
CA MET A 190 -14.36 -4.28 3.78
C MET A 190 -13.13 -4.71 2.96
N LEU A 191 -12.21 -3.80 2.67
CA LEU A 191 -11.01 -4.08 1.89
C LEU A 191 -9.96 -4.88 2.68
N GLY A 192 -9.95 -4.79 4.01
CA GLY A 192 -8.98 -5.48 4.88
C GLY A 192 -9.39 -6.87 5.36
N VAL A 193 -10.69 -7.17 5.43
CA VAL A 193 -11.18 -8.48 5.94
C VAL A 193 -11.01 -9.58 4.89
N PHE A 194 -11.26 -9.28 3.62
CA PHE A 194 -11.23 -10.30 2.56
C PHE A 194 -9.83 -10.43 1.95
N ARG A 195 -9.29 -11.65 1.97
CA ARG A 195 -7.93 -11.99 1.51
C ARG A 195 -7.84 -12.38 0.03
N ARG A 196 -8.98 -12.46 -0.66
CA ARG A 196 -9.05 -12.93 -2.06
C ARG A 196 -8.52 -11.88 -3.03
N PHE A 197 -8.82 -10.60 -2.81
CA PHE A 197 -8.37 -9.52 -3.68
C PHE A 197 -7.25 -8.67 -3.05
N CYS A 198 -6.56 -7.91 -3.90
CA CYS A 198 -5.53 -6.95 -3.48
C CYS A 198 -6.08 -5.52 -3.58
N PRO A 199 -6.32 -4.82 -2.46
CA PRO A 199 -6.79 -3.43 -2.49
C PRO A 199 -5.65 -2.47 -2.87
N ILE A 200 -5.87 -1.66 -3.91
CA ILE A 200 -4.91 -0.71 -4.46
C ILE A 200 -5.43 0.72 -4.32
N PRO A 201 -4.86 1.54 -3.42
CA PRO A 201 -5.25 2.94 -3.28
C PRO A 201 -4.63 3.82 -4.38
N THR A 202 -5.42 4.76 -4.88
CA THR A 202 -4.96 5.89 -5.71
C THR A 202 -5.25 7.19 -4.96
N THR A 203 -4.25 8.06 -4.74
CA THR A 203 -4.53 9.37 -4.13
C THR A 203 -4.97 10.35 -5.20
N LEU A 204 -5.95 11.15 -4.82
CA LEU A 204 -6.31 12.35 -5.55
C LEU A 204 -5.79 13.56 -4.80
N ASP A 205 -5.66 14.67 -5.51
CA ASP A 205 -5.07 15.90 -4.99
C ASP A 205 -6.07 17.06 -4.98
N GLU A 206 -5.72 18.12 -4.26
CA GLU A 206 -6.53 19.33 -4.16
C GLU A 206 -6.64 20.07 -5.51
N GLU A 207 -5.62 19.98 -6.36
CA GLU A 207 -5.58 20.65 -7.67
C GLU A 207 -6.65 20.09 -8.61
N SER A 208 -6.84 18.77 -8.60
CA SER A 208 -7.94 18.04 -9.25
C SER A 208 -9.25 18.10 -8.47
N LYS A 209 -9.32 18.87 -7.37
CA LYS A 209 -10.47 18.95 -6.44
C LYS A 209 -10.87 17.60 -5.88
N TYR A 210 -9.94 16.65 -5.79
CA TYR A 210 -10.18 15.26 -5.43
C TYR A 210 -11.21 14.57 -6.33
N HIS A 211 -11.27 14.97 -7.60
CA HIS A 211 -12.14 14.39 -8.61
C HIS A 211 -11.53 13.11 -9.19
N ILE A 212 -12.35 12.11 -9.55
CA ILE A 212 -11.84 10.96 -10.30
C ILE A 212 -12.02 11.21 -11.79
N ASP A 213 -10.94 11.58 -12.46
CA ASP A 213 -10.99 11.73 -13.91
C ASP A 213 -10.78 10.37 -14.62
N THR A 214 -11.39 10.25 -15.79
CA THR A 214 -11.35 9.04 -16.62
C THR A 214 -9.93 8.66 -17.06
N ALA A 215 -9.01 9.62 -17.21
CA ALA A 215 -7.63 9.35 -17.63
C ALA A 215 -6.82 8.70 -16.49
N THR A 216 -6.99 9.17 -15.26
CA THR A 216 -6.41 8.54 -14.07
C THR A 216 -6.91 7.11 -13.92
N ILE A 217 -8.22 6.87 -14.02
CA ILE A 217 -8.78 5.51 -13.95
C ILE A 217 -8.20 4.63 -15.07
N ARG A 218 -8.10 5.13 -16.31
CA ARG A 218 -7.51 4.39 -17.42
C ARG A 218 -6.07 3.98 -17.15
N LYS A 219 -5.27 4.90 -16.59
CA LYS A 219 -3.88 4.65 -16.20
C LYS A 219 -3.79 3.60 -15.10
N GLU A 220 -4.63 3.68 -14.08
CA GLU A 220 -4.62 2.72 -12.96
C GLU A 220 -5.08 1.33 -13.41
N ILE A 221 -6.16 1.24 -14.20
CA ILE A 221 -6.62 -0.03 -14.80
C ILE A 221 -5.50 -0.67 -15.62
N THR A 222 -4.83 0.10 -16.48
CA THR A 222 -3.80 -0.44 -17.39
C THR A 222 -2.49 -0.72 -16.66
N GLY A 223 -2.02 0.20 -15.83
CA GLY A 223 -0.71 0.16 -15.18
C GLY A 223 -0.67 -0.76 -13.95
N ARG A 224 -1.79 -0.90 -13.24
CA ARG A 224 -1.89 -1.75 -12.05
C ARG A 224 -2.83 -2.94 -12.21
N GLY A 225 -3.44 -3.12 -13.39
CA GLY A 225 -4.28 -4.28 -13.68
C GLY A 225 -5.54 -4.36 -12.83
N LEU A 226 -6.25 -3.24 -12.64
CA LEU A 226 -7.46 -3.21 -11.82
C LEU A 226 -8.60 -4.00 -12.50
N GLY A 227 -9.04 -5.08 -11.85
CA GLY A 227 -10.19 -5.88 -12.29
C GLY A 227 -11.52 -5.36 -11.73
N LEU A 228 -11.46 -4.57 -10.66
CA LEU A 228 -12.61 -3.92 -10.04
C LEU A 228 -12.21 -2.56 -9.49
N VAL A 229 -13.12 -1.60 -9.56
CA VAL A 229 -13.02 -0.29 -8.90
C VAL A 229 -14.22 -0.12 -8.00
N VAL A 230 -13.98 0.30 -6.75
CA VAL A 230 -15.02 0.71 -5.81
C VAL A 230 -14.91 2.20 -5.54
N ALA A 231 -16.03 2.92 -5.68
CA ALA A 231 -16.08 4.37 -5.46
C ALA A 231 -17.46 4.81 -4.99
N SER A 232 -17.49 5.83 -4.12
CA SER A 232 -18.74 6.55 -3.81
C SER A 232 -18.99 7.66 -4.82
N ASN A 233 -20.22 7.75 -5.32
CA ASN A 233 -20.65 8.81 -6.23
C ASN A 233 -22.13 9.17 -5.99
N PRO A 234 -22.43 10.37 -5.47
CA PRO A 234 -21.52 11.43 -5.04
C PRO A 234 -20.60 11.06 -3.86
N ARG A 235 -19.43 11.70 -3.81
CA ARG A 235 -18.29 11.27 -3.00
C ARG A 235 -18.32 11.73 -1.56
N ASN A 236 -18.13 10.77 -0.64
CA ASN A 236 -17.80 11.00 0.76
C ASN A 236 -16.28 10.82 0.96
N PRO A 237 -15.51 11.82 1.45
CA PRO A 237 -15.96 13.03 2.15
C PRO A 237 -15.93 14.33 1.33
N THR A 238 -15.47 14.31 0.09
CA THR A 238 -15.10 15.54 -0.64
C THR A 238 -16.27 16.30 -1.24
N GLY A 239 -17.45 15.68 -1.30
CA GLY A 239 -18.65 16.28 -1.87
C GLY A 239 -18.54 16.58 -3.37
N GLN A 240 -17.72 15.83 -4.10
CA GLN A 240 -17.64 15.87 -5.56
C GLN A 240 -18.60 14.85 -6.19
N VAL A 241 -18.92 15.02 -7.47
CA VAL A 241 -19.83 14.15 -8.22
C VAL A 241 -19.32 13.93 -9.63
N ILE A 242 -19.44 12.70 -10.14
CA ILE A 242 -19.22 12.32 -11.53
C ILE A 242 -20.59 12.11 -12.17
N GLU A 243 -20.90 12.86 -13.22
CA GLU A 243 -22.23 12.82 -13.84
C GLU A 243 -22.20 12.94 -15.36
N ASP A 244 -23.37 12.81 -15.98
CA ASP A 244 -23.60 12.99 -17.42
C ASP A 244 -22.61 12.23 -18.34
N GLY A 245 -21.93 12.97 -19.22
CA GLY A 245 -21.00 12.45 -20.21
C GLY A 245 -19.79 11.79 -19.56
N GLU A 246 -19.30 12.36 -18.46
CA GLU A 246 -18.14 11.80 -17.76
C GLU A 246 -18.47 10.44 -17.12
N LEU A 247 -19.64 10.32 -16.49
CA LEU A 247 -20.09 9.04 -15.96
C LEU A 247 -20.27 8.00 -17.08
N ARG A 248 -20.75 8.43 -18.25
CA ARG A 248 -20.87 7.56 -19.44
C ARG A 248 -19.51 7.11 -19.94
N ASP A 249 -18.54 8.00 -19.99
CA ASP A 249 -17.17 7.69 -20.42
C ASP A 249 -16.47 6.74 -19.45
N LEU A 250 -16.71 6.90 -18.15
CA LEU A 250 -16.25 5.98 -17.11
C LEU A 250 -16.81 4.57 -17.31
N VAL A 251 -18.12 4.44 -17.53
CA VAL A 251 -18.76 3.13 -17.80
C VAL A 251 -18.24 2.52 -19.10
N ALA A 252 -18.05 3.34 -20.15
CA ALA A 252 -17.49 2.88 -21.42
C ALA A 252 -16.05 2.37 -21.27
N LEU A 253 -15.22 3.07 -20.49
CA LEU A 253 -13.86 2.65 -20.15
C LEU A 253 -13.85 1.32 -19.39
N ALA A 254 -14.70 1.18 -18.38
CA ALA A 254 -14.80 -0.04 -17.59
C ALA A 254 -15.18 -1.25 -18.46
N LYS A 255 -16.09 -1.05 -19.42
CA LYS A 255 -16.46 -2.05 -20.41
C LYS A 255 -15.32 -2.38 -21.37
N GLU A 256 -14.65 -1.35 -21.92
CA GLU A 256 -13.49 -1.49 -22.82
C GLU A 256 -12.37 -2.32 -22.17
N ARG A 257 -12.17 -2.18 -20.86
CA ARG A 257 -11.06 -2.78 -20.12
C ARG A 257 -11.42 -3.98 -19.26
N HIS A 258 -12.66 -4.46 -19.35
CA HIS A 258 -13.17 -5.58 -18.54
C HIS A 258 -13.01 -5.37 -17.02
N THR A 259 -13.22 -4.14 -16.56
CA THR A 259 -13.15 -3.76 -15.15
C THR A 259 -14.57 -3.61 -14.59
N THR A 260 -14.84 -4.17 -13.41
CA THR A 260 -16.14 -3.98 -12.74
C THR A 260 -16.16 -2.67 -11.96
N LEU A 261 -17.21 -1.87 -12.09
CA LEU A 261 -17.45 -0.68 -11.27
C LEU A 261 -18.45 -1.01 -10.16
N VAL A 262 -18.04 -0.85 -8.91
CA VAL A 262 -18.91 -0.89 -7.73
C VAL A 262 -19.18 0.55 -7.30
N MET A 263 -20.38 1.02 -7.59
CA MET A 263 -20.81 2.41 -7.37
C MET A 263 -21.69 2.48 -6.12
N ASP A 264 -21.17 3.14 -5.09
CA ASP A 264 -21.91 3.46 -3.87
C ASP A 264 -22.64 4.79 -4.06
N GLU A 265 -23.97 4.73 -4.24
CA GLU A 265 -24.81 5.85 -4.69
C GLU A 265 -25.76 6.36 -3.60
N PHE A 266 -25.40 6.14 -2.33
CA PHE A 266 -26.20 6.62 -1.20
C PHE A 266 -26.42 8.14 -1.19
N TYR A 267 -25.63 8.93 -1.92
CA TYR A 267 -25.80 10.38 -2.00
C TYR A 267 -26.44 10.88 -3.30
N SER A 268 -27.02 10.00 -4.12
CA SER A 268 -27.54 10.34 -5.47
C SER A 268 -28.56 11.47 -5.50
N ALA A 269 -29.30 11.73 -4.42
CA ALA A 269 -30.23 12.85 -4.31
C ALA A 269 -29.61 14.14 -3.73
N TYR A 270 -28.40 14.10 -3.18
CA TYR A 270 -27.72 15.25 -2.56
C TYR A 270 -26.78 15.91 -3.57
N ILE A 271 -27.33 16.54 -4.60
CA ILE A 271 -26.56 17.23 -5.64
C ILE A 271 -26.96 18.70 -5.74
N TYR A 272 -25.98 19.58 -5.91
CA TYR A 272 -26.13 21.03 -5.96
C TYR A 272 -25.23 21.66 -7.04
N SER A 273 -24.71 20.85 -7.96
CA SER A 273 -23.91 21.29 -9.12
C SER A 273 -24.75 22.05 -10.16
N HIS A 274 -26.08 22.00 -10.06
CA HIS A 274 -27.01 22.57 -11.04
C HIS A 274 -27.83 23.75 -10.48
N ASP A 275 -28.41 24.50 -11.40
CA ASP A 275 -29.37 25.55 -11.11
C ASP A 275 -30.58 25.00 -10.34
N GLU A 276 -31.20 25.84 -9.51
CA GLU A 276 -32.36 25.44 -8.69
C GLU A 276 -33.56 24.96 -9.53
N ALA A 277 -33.64 25.40 -10.79
CA ALA A 277 -34.64 24.94 -11.75
C ALA A 277 -34.53 23.44 -12.07
N GLU A 278 -33.36 22.83 -11.87
CA GLU A 278 -33.10 21.40 -12.06
C GLU A 278 -33.23 20.58 -10.76
N ASN A 279 -33.68 21.18 -9.65
CA ASN A 279 -33.87 20.45 -8.41
C ASN A 279 -34.81 19.24 -8.59
N GLY A 280 -34.47 18.12 -7.96
CA GLY A 280 -35.10 16.81 -8.14
C GLY A 280 -34.36 15.89 -9.11
N ARG A 281 -33.32 16.42 -9.78
CA ARG A 281 -32.35 15.64 -10.55
C ARG A 281 -31.56 14.73 -9.61
N MET A 282 -31.21 13.54 -10.08
CA MET A 282 -30.42 12.54 -9.34
C MET A 282 -29.37 11.95 -10.27
N VAL A 283 -28.23 11.56 -9.70
CA VAL A 283 -27.14 10.93 -10.45
C VAL A 283 -27.13 9.44 -10.13
N SER A 284 -27.12 8.61 -11.17
CA SER A 284 -27.00 7.17 -11.01
C SER A 284 -26.33 6.57 -12.24
N THR A 285 -25.54 5.53 -12.00
CA THR A 285 -24.96 4.68 -13.01
C THR A 285 -26.03 3.68 -13.48
N TYR A 286 -25.89 3.13 -14.68
CA TYR A 286 -26.83 2.15 -15.19
C TYR A 286 -26.15 0.80 -15.39
N VAL A 287 -26.88 -0.27 -15.09
CA VAL A 287 -26.45 -1.66 -15.24
C VAL A 287 -27.14 -2.31 -16.44
N ASN A 288 -26.60 -3.44 -16.92
CA ASN A 288 -27.30 -4.55 -17.58
C ASN A 288 -26.25 -5.44 -18.25
N ALA A 289 -25.79 -5.06 -19.45
CA ALA A 289 -24.64 -5.68 -20.12
C ALA A 289 -23.32 -4.96 -19.77
N ASP A 290 -23.39 -3.92 -18.95
CA ASP A 290 -22.25 -3.14 -18.50
C ASP A 290 -21.77 -3.69 -17.15
N PRO A 291 -20.46 -3.70 -16.88
CA PRO A 291 -19.88 -4.32 -15.69
C PRO A 291 -20.04 -3.40 -14.47
N VAL A 292 -21.28 -3.07 -14.10
CA VAL A 292 -21.62 -2.13 -13.04
C VAL A 292 -22.47 -2.81 -11.97
N ILE A 293 -22.10 -2.57 -10.72
CA ILE A 293 -22.84 -2.96 -9.51
C ILE A 293 -23.12 -1.67 -8.74
N ILE A 294 -24.39 -1.40 -8.43
CA ILE A 294 -24.80 -0.22 -7.66
C ILE A 294 -25.20 -0.65 -6.27
N ILE A 295 -24.83 0.14 -5.26
CA ILE A 295 -25.27 -0.02 -3.88
C ILE A 295 -25.95 1.28 -3.45
N ASP A 296 -27.20 1.19 -3.04
CA ASP A 296 -28.00 2.32 -2.57
C ASP A 296 -29.07 1.83 -1.58
N GLY A 297 -29.93 2.71 -1.06
CA GLY A 297 -30.97 2.33 -0.13
C GLY A 297 -31.68 3.48 0.56
N LEU A 298 -32.55 3.12 1.50
CA LEU A 298 -33.37 4.09 2.22
C LEU A 298 -32.60 5.00 3.18
N THR A 299 -31.31 4.74 3.40
CA THR A 299 -30.58 5.33 4.53
C THR A 299 -30.40 6.84 4.42
N LYS A 300 -29.96 7.34 3.26
CA LYS A 300 -29.63 8.75 3.04
C LYS A 300 -30.69 9.42 2.19
N ASN A 301 -30.90 8.89 0.98
CA ASN A 301 -31.82 9.42 -0.02
C ASN A 301 -33.28 9.47 0.45
N PHE A 302 -33.68 8.53 1.33
CA PHE A 302 -35.03 8.49 1.92
C PHE A 302 -35.04 8.81 3.42
N ARG A 303 -33.89 9.18 4.00
CA ARG A 303 -33.73 9.59 5.41
C ARG A 303 -34.24 8.58 6.44
N LEU A 304 -34.07 7.29 6.17
CA LEU A 304 -34.41 6.18 7.06
C LEU A 304 -33.16 5.34 7.44
N PRO A 305 -32.10 5.94 8.01
CA PRO A 305 -30.86 5.22 8.31
C PRO A 305 -31.05 4.05 9.29
N GLY A 306 -32.00 4.17 10.22
CA GLY A 306 -32.34 3.15 11.22
C GLY A 306 -33.10 1.94 10.67
N TRP A 307 -33.70 2.03 9.47
CA TRP A 307 -34.48 0.92 8.90
C TRP A 307 -33.62 -0.20 8.34
N ARG A 308 -32.36 0.11 8.03
CA ARG A 308 -31.40 -0.86 7.50
C ARG A 308 -31.91 -1.57 6.23
N ILE A 309 -32.73 -0.93 5.40
CA ILE A 309 -33.15 -1.46 4.10
C ILE A 309 -32.35 -0.78 3.00
N CYS A 310 -31.51 -1.55 2.33
CA CYS A 310 -30.69 -1.14 1.19
C CYS A 310 -30.77 -2.20 0.09
N TRP A 311 -30.22 -1.91 -1.07
CA TRP A 311 -30.25 -2.81 -2.20
C TRP A 311 -28.95 -2.75 -3.02
N ILE A 312 -28.68 -3.86 -3.68
CA ILE A 312 -27.68 -3.99 -4.74
C ILE A 312 -28.44 -4.10 -6.05
N VAL A 313 -28.03 -3.33 -7.06
CA VAL A 313 -28.51 -3.44 -8.44
C VAL A 313 -27.36 -3.93 -9.31
N GLY A 314 -27.59 -4.97 -10.10
CA GLY A 314 -26.54 -5.52 -10.95
C GLY A 314 -27.03 -6.52 -11.99
N PRO A 315 -26.11 -7.09 -12.79
CA PRO A 315 -26.39 -8.22 -13.67
C PRO A 315 -26.99 -9.41 -12.91
N LYS A 316 -27.87 -10.18 -13.56
CA LYS A 316 -28.66 -11.24 -12.89
C LYS A 316 -27.79 -12.34 -12.26
N ASP A 317 -26.71 -12.69 -12.94
CA ASP A 317 -25.69 -13.62 -12.47
C ASP A 317 -24.95 -13.10 -11.23
N VAL A 318 -24.57 -11.81 -11.22
CA VAL A 318 -23.99 -11.16 -10.04
C VAL A 318 -24.98 -11.17 -8.87
N ILE A 319 -26.25 -10.88 -9.11
CA ILE A 319 -27.29 -10.89 -8.07
C ILE A 319 -27.52 -12.29 -7.50
N SER A 320 -27.42 -13.32 -8.34
CA SER A 320 -27.42 -14.72 -7.89
C SER A 320 -26.24 -15.00 -6.94
N SER A 321 -25.04 -14.49 -7.24
CA SER A 321 -23.90 -14.54 -6.33
C SER A 321 -24.16 -13.77 -5.03
N MET A 322 -24.75 -12.58 -5.08
CA MET A 322 -25.10 -11.78 -3.89
C MET A 322 -26.09 -12.51 -2.98
N GLN A 323 -27.03 -13.28 -3.55
CA GLN A 323 -27.95 -14.11 -2.78
C GLN A 323 -27.21 -15.22 -2.03
N SER A 324 -26.30 -15.92 -2.72
CA SER A 324 -25.45 -16.96 -2.10
C SER A 324 -24.53 -16.39 -1.01
N CYS A 325 -23.93 -15.21 -1.24
CA CYS A 325 -23.14 -14.53 -0.22
C CYS A 325 -23.98 -14.16 1.01
N GLY A 326 -25.21 -13.68 0.79
CA GLY A 326 -26.11 -13.33 1.86
C GLY A 326 -26.45 -14.49 2.80
N SER A 327 -26.54 -15.72 2.29
CA SER A 327 -27.04 -16.85 3.08
C SER A 327 -26.07 -17.28 4.19
N PHE A 328 -24.77 -17.11 3.98
CA PHE A 328 -23.75 -17.44 4.99
C PHE A 328 -23.24 -16.23 5.78
N LEU A 329 -23.50 -15.00 5.31
CA LEU A 329 -23.08 -13.79 6.02
C LEU A 329 -24.12 -13.30 7.05
N GLU A 330 -25.40 -13.18 6.67
CA GLU A 330 -26.40 -12.52 7.52
C GLU A 330 -27.86 -13.00 7.33
N GLY A 331 -28.15 -13.81 6.32
CA GLY A 331 -29.46 -14.45 6.13
C GLY A 331 -30.49 -13.61 5.36
N GLY A 332 -30.35 -12.28 5.31
CA GLY A 332 -31.26 -11.39 4.58
C GLY A 332 -31.74 -10.19 5.40
N ALA A 333 -32.35 -9.23 4.72
CA ALA A 333 -32.92 -8.05 5.37
C ALA A 333 -34.21 -8.36 6.16
N ASN A 334 -34.50 -7.55 7.18
CA ASN A 334 -35.69 -7.67 8.03
C ASN A 334 -37.00 -7.66 7.23
N HIS A 335 -37.82 -8.70 7.37
CA HIS A 335 -39.02 -8.90 6.54
C HIS A 335 -40.10 -7.80 6.72
N PRO A 336 -40.51 -7.42 7.94
CA PRO A 336 -41.46 -6.33 8.14
C PRO A 336 -41.06 -4.99 7.51
N LEU A 337 -39.80 -4.59 7.68
CA LEU A 337 -39.30 -3.34 7.13
C LEU A 337 -39.19 -3.37 5.61
N GLN A 338 -39.02 -4.55 5.00
CA GLN A 338 -39.13 -4.68 3.56
C GLN A 338 -40.54 -4.39 3.06
N LEU A 339 -41.58 -4.89 3.74
CA LEU A 339 -42.99 -4.60 3.38
C LEU A 339 -43.30 -3.11 3.55
N ALA A 340 -42.86 -2.51 4.65
CA ALA A 340 -43.06 -1.08 4.92
C ALA A 340 -42.31 -0.18 3.92
N ALA A 341 -41.23 -0.66 3.30
CA ALA A 341 -40.45 0.09 2.31
C ALA A 341 -41.13 0.20 0.94
N ILE A 342 -41.92 -0.79 0.53
CA ILE A 342 -42.56 -0.86 -0.81
C ILE A 342 -43.23 0.47 -1.21
N PRO A 343 -44.12 1.09 -0.40
CA PRO A 343 -44.80 2.32 -0.80
C PRO A 343 -43.89 3.56 -0.85
N LEU A 344 -42.67 3.49 -0.32
CA LEU A 344 -41.68 4.57 -0.34
C LEU A 344 -40.83 4.53 -1.63
N VAL A 345 -40.63 3.34 -2.19
CA VAL A 345 -39.79 3.12 -3.37
C VAL A 345 -40.60 3.40 -4.64
N ASN A 346 -40.82 4.69 -4.93
CA ASN A 346 -41.57 5.17 -6.08
C ASN A 346 -40.84 6.37 -6.73
N ALA A 347 -40.74 6.38 -8.06
CA ALA A 347 -39.97 7.40 -8.78
C ALA A 347 -40.51 8.83 -8.64
N ALA A 348 -41.83 9.01 -8.61
CA ALA A 348 -42.44 10.33 -8.44
C ALA A 348 -42.19 10.86 -7.02
N VAL A 349 -42.38 10.00 -6.01
CA VAL A 349 -42.09 10.33 -4.61
C VAL A 349 -40.61 10.65 -4.43
N TYR A 350 -39.72 9.85 -5.03
CA TYR A 350 -38.28 10.05 -4.88
C TYR A 350 -37.81 11.36 -5.52
N LYS A 351 -38.31 11.72 -6.70
CA LYS A 351 -38.00 13.01 -7.34
C LYS A 351 -38.42 14.21 -6.50
N GLU A 352 -39.63 14.18 -5.94
CA GLU A 352 -40.11 15.25 -5.07
C GLU A 352 -39.29 15.32 -3.78
N GLU A 353 -38.99 14.18 -3.13
CA GLU A 353 -38.10 14.19 -1.96
C GLU A 353 -36.72 14.73 -2.31
N ALA A 354 -36.10 14.29 -3.40
CA ALA A 354 -34.80 14.76 -3.85
C ALA A 354 -34.79 16.28 -4.05
N LYS A 355 -35.82 16.85 -4.68
CA LYS A 355 -35.96 18.31 -4.87
C LYS A 355 -35.91 19.07 -3.55
N HIS A 356 -36.69 18.65 -2.57
CA HIS A 356 -36.77 19.31 -1.27
C HIS A 356 -35.52 19.09 -0.41
N LEU A 357 -34.90 17.90 -0.52
CA LEU A 357 -33.58 17.66 0.09
C LEU A 357 -32.52 18.58 -0.49
N GLN A 358 -32.51 18.77 -1.80
CA GLN A 358 -31.53 19.63 -2.48
C GLN A 358 -31.66 21.07 -2.04
N ILE A 359 -32.88 21.60 -1.95
CA ILE A 359 -33.13 22.96 -1.45
C ILE A 359 -32.63 23.10 0.00
N HIS A 360 -33.05 22.17 0.87
CA HIS A 360 -32.74 22.23 2.31
C HIS A 360 -31.24 22.12 2.60
N PHE A 361 -30.56 21.14 2.01
CA PHE A 361 -29.15 20.91 2.28
C PHE A 361 -28.23 21.87 1.52
N ARG A 362 -28.65 22.42 0.37
CA ARG A 362 -27.95 23.54 -0.29
C ARG A 362 -27.91 24.76 0.64
N ALA A 363 -29.05 25.15 1.22
CA ALA A 363 -29.12 26.26 2.15
C ALA A 363 -28.22 26.05 3.39
N LYS A 364 -28.17 24.83 3.94
CA LYS A 364 -27.26 24.49 5.04
C LYS A 364 -25.79 24.54 4.64
N ARG A 365 -25.44 23.96 3.49
CA ARG A 365 -24.08 24.01 2.94
C ARG A 365 -23.63 25.46 2.80
N ASP A 366 -24.43 26.29 2.13
CA ASP A 366 -24.10 27.68 1.84
C ASP A 366 -23.97 28.52 3.12
N TYR A 367 -24.81 28.24 4.12
CA TYR A 367 -24.67 28.82 5.46
C TYR A 367 -23.33 28.45 6.10
N VAL A 368 -22.97 27.17 6.16
CA VAL A 368 -21.71 26.74 6.80
C VAL A 368 -20.50 27.27 6.05
N LEU A 369 -20.49 27.20 4.71
CA LEU A 369 -19.41 27.72 3.89
C LEU A 369 -19.21 29.23 4.11
N ARG A 370 -20.29 30.01 4.10
CA ARG A 370 -20.23 31.45 4.38
C ARG A 370 -19.65 31.73 5.77
N ARG A 371 -20.11 31.00 6.80
CA ARG A 371 -19.61 31.18 8.18
C ARG A 371 -18.13 30.81 8.31
N LEU A 372 -17.67 29.77 7.62
CA LEU A 372 -16.25 29.41 7.58
C LEU A 372 -15.41 30.50 6.92
N GLU A 373 -15.86 31.04 5.78
CA GLU A 373 -15.21 32.17 5.10
C GLU A 373 -15.16 33.43 5.97
N GLU A 374 -16.25 33.77 6.67
CA GLU A 374 -16.31 34.91 7.60
C GLU A 374 -15.34 34.77 8.79
N ILE A 375 -15.08 33.55 9.25
CA ILE A 375 -14.12 33.26 10.34
C ILE A 375 -12.67 33.24 9.82
N GLY A 376 -12.48 33.26 8.50
CA GLY A 376 -11.17 33.40 7.85
C GLY A 376 -10.65 32.13 7.17
N PHE A 377 -11.48 31.09 7.00
CA PHE A 377 -11.11 29.93 6.17
C PHE A 377 -11.20 30.25 4.69
N ASN A 378 -10.17 29.84 3.94
CA ASN A 378 -10.18 29.86 2.48
C ASN A 378 -10.63 28.50 1.95
N ILE A 379 -11.91 28.39 1.57
CA ILE A 379 -12.47 27.13 1.05
C ILE A 379 -12.12 26.97 -0.43
N LYS A 380 -11.03 26.25 -0.70
CA LYS A 380 -10.54 26.00 -2.07
C LYS A 380 -11.43 25.03 -2.85
N VAL A 381 -11.90 23.97 -2.21
CA VAL A 381 -12.73 22.93 -2.81
C VAL A 381 -14.12 22.98 -2.19
N LYS A 382 -15.07 23.64 -2.88
CA LYS A 382 -16.46 23.70 -2.43
C LYS A 382 -17.18 22.40 -2.80
N PRO A 383 -17.91 21.77 -1.86
CA PRO A 383 -18.68 20.57 -2.17
C PRO A 383 -19.88 20.93 -3.04
N VAL A 384 -20.04 20.22 -4.14
CA VAL A 384 -21.18 20.33 -5.05
C VAL A 384 -22.23 19.26 -4.79
N ALA A 385 -21.96 18.32 -3.89
CA ALA A 385 -22.84 17.22 -3.53
C ALA A 385 -22.62 16.74 -2.09
N THR A 386 -23.41 15.75 -1.66
CA THR A 386 -23.46 15.19 -0.30
C THR A 386 -23.85 16.23 0.77
N PHE A 387 -23.54 15.98 2.04
CA PHE A 387 -23.66 16.96 3.11
C PHE A 387 -22.37 17.10 3.91
N TYR A 388 -21.23 16.81 3.27
CA TYR A 388 -19.89 16.91 3.85
C TYR A 388 -19.14 18.12 3.32
N ILE A 389 -18.25 18.68 4.15
CA ILE A 389 -17.28 19.71 3.77
C ILE A 389 -15.90 19.14 4.09
N TRP A 390 -15.04 19.02 3.09
CA TRP A 390 -13.64 18.66 3.27
C TRP A 390 -12.81 19.92 3.52
N LEU A 391 -12.49 20.17 4.79
CA LEU A 391 -11.90 21.43 5.25
C LEU A 391 -10.37 21.33 5.33
N ASP A 392 -9.66 22.22 4.61
CA ASP A 392 -8.20 22.37 4.69
C ASP A 392 -7.82 23.18 5.95
N LEU A 393 -6.96 22.58 6.79
CA LEU A 393 -6.49 23.19 8.03
C LEU A 393 -5.11 23.84 7.91
N LYS A 394 -4.41 23.71 6.77
CA LYS A 394 -3.01 24.17 6.59
C LYS A 394 -2.80 25.67 6.85
N GLN A 395 -3.87 26.47 6.71
CA GLN A 395 -3.81 27.91 6.99
C GLN A 395 -3.80 28.25 8.49
N LEU A 396 -4.16 27.30 9.35
CA LEU A 396 -4.14 27.49 10.79
C LEU A 396 -2.70 27.44 11.30
N LYS A 397 -2.47 27.97 12.51
CA LYS A 397 -1.15 27.88 13.15
C LYS A 397 -1.01 26.55 13.86
N ALA A 398 0.19 25.98 13.81
CA ALA A 398 0.51 24.81 14.62
C ALA A 398 0.21 25.04 16.10
N PRO A 399 -0.33 24.03 16.82
CA PRO A 399 -0.50 22.63 16.39
C PRO A 399 -1.87 22.28 15.80
N VAL A 400 -2.80 23.22 15.63
CA VAL A 400 -4.19 22.96 15.20
C VAL A 400 -4.38 22.91 13.68
N ASP A 401 -3.29 23.09 12.93
CA ASP A 401 -3.17 22.77 11.50
C ASP A 401 -3.22 21.26 11.22
N VAL A 402 -3.19 20.43 12.26
CA VAL A 402 -3.28 18.96 12.21
C VAL A 402 -4.67 18.50 12.66
N GLY A 403 -5.35 17.69 11.84
CA GLY A 403 -6.75 17.28 12.06
C GLY A 403 -7.06 16.64 13.41
N LEU A 404 -6.17 15.79 13.94
CA LEU A 404 -6.36 15.18 15.27
C LEU A 404 -6.28 16.22 16.40
N ASN A 405 -5.35 17.17 16.31
CA ASN A 405 -5.22 18.23 17.31
C ASN A 405 -6.41 19.19 17.23
N PHE A 406 -6.82 19.56 16.01
CA PHE A 406 -8.00 20.39 15.80
C PHE A 406 -9.25 19.75 16.39
N PHE A 407 -9.45 18.45 16.16
CA PHE A 407 -10.56 17.71 16.75
C PHE A 407 -10.57 17.73 18.27
N GLU A 408 -9.42 17.48 18.93
CA GLU A 408 -9.32 17.52 20.39
C GLU A 408 -9.59 18.93 20.96
N GLU A 409 -9.22 20.00 20.27
CA GLU A 409 -9.60 21.36 20.65
C GLU A 409 -11.10 21.62 20.44
N CYS A 410 -11.68 21.14 19.35
CA CYS A 410 -13.13 21.24 19.10
C CYS A 410 -13.97 20.53 20.16
N LEU A 411 -13.51 19.39 20.70
CA LEU A 411 -14.22 18.69 21.78
C LEU A 411 -14.36 19.55 23.04
N LYS A 412 -13.37 20.41 23.35
CA LYS A 412 -13.44 21.34 24.49
C LYS A 412 -14.53 22.39 24.29
N GLU A 413 -14.78 22.76 23.04
CA GLU A 413 -15.85 23.67 22.62
C GLU A 413 -17.16 22.94 22.30
N LYS A 414 -17.29 21.66 22.67
CA LYS A 414 -18.47 20.79 22.42
C LYS A 414 -18.82 20.62 20.93
N VAL A 415 -17.81 20.63 20.07
CA VAL A 415 -17.95 20.40 18.63
C VAL A 415 -17.30 19.07 18.26
N ILE A 416 -18.05 18.21 17.57
CA ILE A 416 -17.58 16.89 17.12
C ILE A 416 -17.33 16.95 15.61
N LEU A 417 -16.12 16.59 15.17
CA LEU A 417 -15.70 16.53 13.76
C LEU A 417 -14.97 15.21 13.50
N VAL A 418 -14.78 14.84 12.23
CA VAL A 418 -13.96 13.68 11.86
C VAL A 418 -12.61 14.14 11.29
N PRO A 419 -11.48 13.81 11.96
CA PRO A 419 -10.15 14.06 11.43
C PRO A 419 -9.93 13.42 10.04
N GLY A 420 -9.30 14.16 9.13
CA GLY A 420 -9.10 13.71 7.75
C GLY A 420 -8.30 12.41 7.59
N ILE A 421 -7.43 12.08 8.55
CA ILE A 421 -6.65 10.83 8.58
C ILE A 421 -7.53 9.57 8.50
N PHE A 422 -8.77 9.62 8.98
CA PHE A 422 -9.68 8.46 8.91
C PHE A 422 -10.24 8.17 7.51
N PHE A 423 -10.09 9.11 6.58
CA PHE A 423 -10.47 8.94 5.17
C PHE A 423 -9.26 8.59 4.29
N ASP A 424 -8.06 8.55 4.86
CA ASP A 424 -6.84 8.01 4.25
C ASP A 424 -6.75 6.51 4.54
N ILE A 425 -7.67 5.77 3.91
CA ILE A 425 -7.86 4.33 4.17
C ILE A 425 -6.56 3.58 3.87
N ASN A 426 -5.96 3.00 4.91
CA ASN A 426 -4.73 2.24 4.81
C ASN A 426 -5.01 0.78 5.17
N VAL A 427 -5.28 -0.01 4.14
CA VAL A 427 -5.43 -1.46 4.33
C VAL A 427 -4.03 -2.03 4.55
N SER A 428 -3.64 -2.21 5.82
CA SER A 428 -2.33 -2.67 6.28
C SER A 428 -1.89 -4.05 5.74
N SER A 429 -2.65 -4.66 4.84
CA SER A 429 -2.39 -5.96 4.21
C SER A 429 -2.12 -5.90 2.71
N ILE A 430 -1.68 -4.76 2.14
CA ILE A 430 -1.33 -4.66 0.70
C ILE A 430 -0.39 -5.82 0.27
N TYR A 431 0.45 -6.28 1.19
CA TYR A 431 1.31 -7.45 1.02
C TYR A 431 1.17 -8.44 2.19
N GLY A 432 -0.08 -8.83 2.48
CA GLY A 432 -0.44 -9.73 3.58
C GLY A 432 0.58 -10.84 3.84
N THR A 433 0.85 -11.08 5.12
CA THR A 433 1.77 -12.09 5.68
C THR A 433 1.25 -13.53 5.51
N GLU A 434 0.71 -13.84 4.33
CA GLU A 434 0.23 -15.18 3.98
C GLU A 434 1.22 -15.87 3.07
N ASP A 435 1.39 -17.18 3.29
CA ASP A 435 2.15 -18.27 2.63
C ASP A 435 2.63 -18.06 1.16
N ARG A 436 3.23 -16.90 0.90
CA ARG A 436 3.75 -16.44 -0.38
C ARG A 436 5.18 -16.86 -0.53
N ILE A 437 5.55 -17.17 -1.76
CA ILE A 437 6.96 -17.30 -2.11
C ILE A 437 7.49 -15.89 -2.38
N VAL A 438 8.51 -15.49 -1.63
CA VAL A 438 9.17 -14.19 -1.78
C VAL A 438 10.48 -14.42 -2.51
N LEU A 439 10.63 -13.75 -3.66
CA LEU A 439 11.83 -13.82 -4.51
C LEU A 439 12.43 -12.41 -4.65
N ASP A 440 13.60 -12.20 -4.07
CA ASP A 440 14.45 -11.04 -4.31
C ASP A 440 15.41 -11.37 -5.44
N ILE A 441 15.08 -10.93 -6.66
CA ILE A 441 15.88 -11.18 -7.87
C ILE A 441 16.96 -10.10 -7.95
N GLY A 442 17.98 -10.23 -7.11
CA GLY A 442 19.12 -9.30 -7.09
C GLY A 442 20.08 -9.50 -8.28
N SER A 443 20.98 -8.53 -8.46
CA SER A 443 21.96 -8.54 -9.56
C SER A 443 23.13 -9.52 -9.37
N LEU A 444 23.38 -9.90 -8.11
CA LEU A 444 24.51 -10.76 -7.74
C LEU A 444 24.05 -12.01 -6.98
N TYR A 445 23.00 -11.86 -6.17
CA TYR A 445 22.41 -12.91 -5.36
C TYR A 445 20.89 -12.86 -5.47
N ILE A 446 20.27 -14.03 -5.44
CA ILE A 446 18.83 -14.19 -5.31
C ILE A 446 18.54 -14.64 -3.89
N LYS A 447 17.62 -13.96 -3.22
CA LYS A 447 17.12 -14.43 -1.92
C LYS A 447 15.72 -14.99 -2.12
N CYS A 448 15.48 -16.19 -1.62
CA CYS A 448 14.16 -16.80 -1.70
C CYS A 448 13.74 -17.42 -0.37
N GLY A 449 12.45 -17.35 -0.08
CA GLY A 449 11.85 -17.91 1.13
C GLY A 449 10.34 -17.79 1.12
N LEU A 450 9.73 -18.03 2.28
CA LEU A 450 8.31 -17.84 2.46
C LEU A 450 8.03 -16.56 3.25
N SER A 451 6.95 -15.87 2.90
CA SER A 451 6.48 -14.70 3.65
C SER A 451 6.19 -15.07 5.11
N GLY A 452 6.54 -14.18 6.04
CA GLY A 452 6.39 -14.41 7.48
C GLY A 452 7.61 -15.08 8.13
N GLU A 453 8.56 -15.57 7.34
CA GLU A 453 9.84 -16.02 7.87
C GLU A 453 10.75 -14.84 8.22
N PRO A 454 11.48 -14.89 9.35
CA PRO A 454 12.34 -13.78 9.80
C PRO A 454 13.58 -13.58 8.91
N ARG A 455 13.88 -14.53 8.02
CA ARG A 455 15.04 -14.53 7.13
C ARG A 455 14.75 -15.32 5.87
N PRO A 456 15.43 -15.04 4.74
CA PRO A 456 15.32 -15.89 3.55
C PRO A 456 15.78 -17.32 3.88
N ARG A 457 15.13 -18.32 3.27
CA ARG A 457 15.55 -19.73 3.40
C ARG A 457 16.87 -19.97 2.70
N HIS A 458 17.02 -19.38 1.51
CA HIS A 458 18.20 -19.55 0.68
C HIS A 458 18.65 -18.22 0.08
N ILE A 459 19.98 -18.11 -0.07
CA ILE A 459 20.66 -17.04 -0.79
C ILE A 459 21.49 -17.72 -1.87
N ILE A 460 21.12 -17.50 -3.12
CA ILE A 460 21.63 -18.23 -4.27
C ILE A 460 22.48 -17.26 -5.09
N PRO A 461 23.80 -17.48 -5.23
CA PRO A 461 24.63 -16.68 -6.12
C PRO A 461 24.21 -16.87 -7.58
N VAL A 462 24.00 -15.77 -8.30
CA VAL A 462 23.56 -15.78 -9.70
C VAL A 462 24.59 -16.49 -10.59
N TYR A 463 25.88 -16.51 -10.21
CA TYR A 463 26.98 -17.10 -10.99
C TYR A 463 27.27 -18.59 -10.73
N ALA A 464 26.74 -19.19 -9.65
CA ALA A 464 27.24 -20.50 -9.20
C ALA A 464 26.50 -21.72 -9.76
N GLN A 465 25.68 -21.58 -10.81
CA GLN A 465 25.14 -22.75 -11.50
C GLN A 465 26.11 -23.27 -12.56
N THR A 466 27.26 -23.77 -12.12
CA THR A 466 28.05 -24.74 -12.90
C THR A 466 27.52 -26.14 -12.57
N GLY A 467 26.54 -26.60 -13.34
CA GLY A 467 26.12 -27.99 -13.28
C GLY A 467 27.11 -28.87 -14.05
N PHE A 468 27.74 -29.84 -13.39
CA PHE A 468 28.42 -30.93 -14.08
C PHE A 468 27.39 -31.76 -14.84
N SER A 469 27.52 -31.86 -16.17
CA SER A 469 26.76 -32.84 -16.95
C SER A 469 27.54 -34.16 -16.96
N LYS A 470 26.87 -35.27 -16.65
CA LYS A 470 27.39 -36.63 -16.86
C LYS A 470 26.93 -37.12 -18.22
N GLU A 471 27.83 -37.29 -19.17
CA GLU A 471 27.58 -38.15 -20.32
C GLU A 471 27.95 -39.61 -20.01
N LYS A 472 27.36 -40.53 -20.79
CA LYS A 472 27.41 -42.00 -20.67
C LYS A 472 28.82 -42.64 -20.67
N HIS A 473 29.90 -41.86 -20.75
CA HIS A 473 31.28 -42.36 -20.83
C HIS A 473 32.25 -41.68 -19.83
N GLY A 474 31.78 -41.32 -18.63
CA GLY A 474 32.63 -41.28 -17.43
C GLY A 474 33.67 -40.16 -17.28
N ALA A 475 33.75 -39.17 -18.18
CA ALA A 475 34.60 -37.99 -17.98
C ALA A 475 33.79 -36.82 -17.40
N MET A 476 34.22 -36.26 -16.25
CA MET A 476 33.72 -34.99 -15.71
C MET A 476 34.50 -33.84 -16.34
N HIS A 477 33.81 -32.89 -16.97
CA HIS A 477 34.38 -31.59 -17.34
C HIS A 477 33.65 -30.46 -16.60
N SER A 478 34.40 -29.47 -16.12
CA SER A 478 33.84 -28.21 -15.60
C SER A 478 33.38 -27.33 -16.75
N VAL A 479 32.11 -26.93 -16.75
CA VAL A 479 31.59 -25.92 -17.68
C VAL A 479 31.74 -24.56 -17.00
N GLU A 480 32.69 -23.74 -17.43
CA GLU A 480 32.85 -22.38 -16.93
C GLU A 480 31.71 -21.46 -17.42
N GLY A 481 31.04 -20.81 -16.45
CA GLY A 481 30.37 -19.50 -16.56
C GLY A 481 29.24 -19.33 -17.59
N GLN A 482 27.98 -19.51 -17.18
CA GLN A 482 26.81 -19.15 -18.01
C GLN A 482 25.77 -18.20 -17.37
N CYS A 483 26.13 -17.42 -16.35
CA CYS A 483 25.26 -16.35 -15.81
C CYS A 483 25.90 -14.95 -15.76
N LYS A 484 27.06 -14.73 -16.42
CA LYS A 484 27.64 -13.37 -16.55
C LYS A 484 26.71 -12.44 -17.36
N GLU A 485 25.95 -12.98 -18.32
CA GLU A 485 25.29 -12.21 -19.38
C GLU A 485 23.95 -11.55 -19.05
N LEU A 486 23.30 -11.85 -17.91
CA LEU A 486 22.10 -11.13 -17.47
C LEU A 486 22.36 -9.63 -17.20
N TYR A 487 23.64 -9.26 -16.97
CA TYR A 487 24.07 -7.90 -16.63
C TYR A 487 25.33 -7.41 -17.39
N THR A 488 25.87 -8.17 -18.35
CA THR A 488 27.08 -7.79 -19.13
C THR A 488 26.77 -7.29 -20.54
N THR A 489 25.61 -6.68 -20.78
CA THR A 489 25.40 -5.83 -21.97
C THR A 489 26.18 -4.52 -21.77
N SER A 490 27.48 -4.52 -22.09
CA SER A 490 28.39 -3.37 -22.37
C SER A 490 28.24 -2.04 -21.59
N LEU A 491 27.61 -2.02 -20.41
CA LEU A 491 27.40 -0.85 -19.55
C LEU A 491 28.31 -0.82 -18.32
N PHE A 492 29.09 -1.88 -18.09
CA PHE A 492 29.96 -2.00 -16.91
C PHE A 492 31.34 -2.56 -17.30
N LEU A 493 32.37 -1.92 -16.75
CA LEU A 493 33.80 -2.22 -16.98
C LEU A 493 34.16 -3.69 -16.65
N PRO A 494 35.26 -4.22 -17.24
CA PRO A 494 35.74 -5.57 -16.95
C PRO A 494 36.01 -5.83 -15.46
N ASP A 495 35.97 -7.10 -15.10
CA ASP A 495 36.16 -7.61 -13.74
C ASP A 495 37.64 -7.40 -13.30
N PRO A 496 37.94 -6.62 -12.24
CA PRO A 496 39.32 -6.29 -11.87
C PRO A 496 40.05 -7.42 -11.12
N TRP A 497 39.48 -8.63 -11.02
CA TRP A 497 40.18 -9.76 -10.40
C TRP A 497 41.14 -10.47 -11.37
N GLU A 498 41.28 -9.98 -12.61
CA GLU A 498 42.30 -10.48 -13.55
C GLU A 498 43.67 -9.81 -13.42
N ASP A 499 43.80 -8.64 -12.76
CA ASP A 499 45.09 -7.96 -12.60
C ASP A 499 45.44 -7.67 -11.13
N ASP A 500 46.32 -8.51 -10.58
CA ASP A 500 47.00 -8.35 -9.28
C ASP A 500 48.08 -7.23 -9.32
N ASP A 501 47.72 -5.98 -9.65
CA ASP A 501 48.67 -4.86 -9.53
C ASP A 501 48.06 -3.62 -8.84
N PHE A 502 48.33 -3.52 -7.54
CA PHE A 502 47.83 -2.52 -6.59
C PHE A 502 48.82 -1.36 -6.36
N SER A 503 49.38 -0.77 -7.43
CA SER A 503 50.44 0.25 -7.31
C SER A 503 50.08 1.67 -7.79
N GLY A 504 48.79 2.04 -7.90
CA GLY A 504 48.43 3.41 -8.28
C GLY A 504 46.99 3.84 -7.99
N ILE A 505 46.73 4.34 -6.78
CA ILE A 505 45.57 5.21 -6.53
C ILE A 505 46.11 6.61 -6.24
N HIS A 506 46.30 7.41 -7.31
CA HIS A 506 46.40 8.86 -7.18
C HIS A 506 45.00 9.47 -7.37
N GLU A 507 44.66 10.45 -6.54
CA GLU A 507 43.47 11.30 -6.69
C GLU A 507 43.41 11.89 -8.10
N THR A 508 42.64 11.27 -9.00
CA THR A 508 42.33 11.86 -10.29
C THR A 508 41.05 12.68 -10.13
N THR A 509 41.22 14.00 -10.06
CA THR A 509 40.12 14.95 -10.18
C THR A 509 39.67 14.95 -11.65
N TYR A 510 38.55 14.32 -11.97
CA TYR A 510 37.99 14.39 -13.32
C TYR A 510 37.16 15.67 -13.48
N THR A 511 37.70 16.61 -14.25
CA THR A 511 37.01 17.81 -14.72
C THR A 511 36.02 17.48 -15.84
N THR A 512 34.84 18.11 -15.75
CA THR A 512 33.84 18.54 -16.76
C THR A 512 33.75 17.98 -18.19
N ASP A 513 34.30 16.82 -18.55
CA ASP A 513 34.22 16.27 -19.93
C ASP A 513 33.39 14.99 -20.08
N THR A 514 32.59 14.61 -19.08
CA THR A 514 31.65 13.48 -19.16
C THR A 514 30.32 13.77 -19.86
N VAL A 515 30.03 15.03 -20.19
CA VAL A 515 28.79 15.41 -20.88
C VAL A 515 28.86 15.14 -22.39
N THR A 516 30.05 15.08 -22.98
CA THR A 516 30.25 14.88 -24.43
C THR A 516 30.14 13.40 -24.85
N ALA A 517 30.31 12.45 -23.92
CA ALA A 517 30.16 11.02 -24.22
C ALA A 517 28.68 10.59 -24.34
N MET A 518 27.75 11.32 -23.71
CA MET A 518 26.32 11.03 -23.82
C MET A 518 25.71 11.56 -25.12
N SER A 519 26.26 12.63 -25.73
CA SER A 519 25.77 13.15 -27.02
C SER A 519 26.27 12.34 -28.23
N ALA A 520 27.29 11.50 -28.07
CA ALA A 520 27.80 10.62 -29.12
C ALA A 520 27.03 9.28 -29.23
N MET A 521 26.12 8.99 -28.29
CA MET A 521 25.29 7.77 -28.31
C MET A 521 23.99 7.92 -29.11
N GLU A 522 23.64 9.12 -29.60
CA GLU A 522 22.49 9.33 -30.49
C GLU A 522 22.76 8.98 -31.96
N SER A 523 23.98 8.53 -32.31
CA SER A 523 24.35 8.19 -33.70
C SER A 523 24.92 6.78 -33.89
N VAL A 524 24.64 5.83 -32.99
CA VAL A 524 24.99 4.43 -33.22
C VAL A 524 23.82 3.71 -33.89
N GLU A 525 24.04 3.22 -35.10
CA GLU A 525 23.08 2.44 -35.88
C GLU A 525 22.42 1.34 -35.02
N SER A 526 21.10 1.24 -35.16
CA SER A 526 20.25 0.24 -34.51
C SER A 526 20.81 -1.18 -34.72
N PRO A 527 20.94 -2.01 -33.66
CA PRO A 527 21.22 -3.42 -33.86
C PRO A 527 20.10 -4.05 -34.69
N THR A 528 20.45 -4.86 -35.68
CA THR A 528 19.47 -5.59 -36.50
C THR A 528 18.56 -6.44 -35.59
N ALA A 529 17.25 -6.43 -35.87
CA ALA A 529 16.19 -7.03 -35.05
C ALA A 529 16.46 -8.50 -34.64
N SER A 530 17.24 -9.25 -35.43
CA SER A 530 17.60 -10.64 -35.13
C SER A 530 18.48 -10.83 -33.89
N HIS A 531 19.33 -9.86 -33.53
CA HIS A 531 20.25 -10.02 -32.39
C HIS A 531 19.57 -9.78 -31.03
N ALA A 532 18.63 -8.84 -30.95
CA ALA A 532 17.87 -8.57 -29.73
C ALA A 532 16.94 -9.74 -29.38
N ASP A 533 16.29 -10.34 -30.38
CA ASP A 533 15.40 -11.49 -30.20
C ASP A 533 16.15 -12.73 -29.67
N ILE A 534 17.37 -12.96 -30.18
CA ILE A 534 18.24 -14.06 -29.71
C ILE A 534 18.67 -13.85 -28.25
N GLN A 535 19.02 -12.61 -27.87
CA GLN A 535 19.39 -12.31 -26.47
C GLN A 535 18.20 -12.50 -25.51
N PHE A 536 17.02 -12.02 -25.86
CA PHE A 536 15.82 -12.18 -25.01
C PHE A 536 15.40 -13.64 -24.86
N SER A 537 15.47 -14.44 -25.93
CA SER A 537 15.18 -15.87 -25.86
C SER A 537 16.17 -16.63 -24.96
N ARG A 538 17.44 -16.23 -24.95
CA ARG A 538 18.47 -16.79 -24.07
C ARG A 538 18.22 -16.43 -22.60
N ILE A 539 17.89 -15.17 -22.32
CA ILE A 539 17.52 -14.70 -20.97
C ILE A 539 16.29 -15.45 -20.45
N GLU A 540 15.27 -15.65 -21.29
CA GLU A 540 14.06 -16.40 -20.94
C GLU A 540 14.39 -17.83 -20.49
N THR A 541 15.26 -18.50 -21.26
CA THR A 541 15.70 -19.87 -20.97
C THR A 541 16.46 -19.94 -19.65
N GLN A 542 17.40 -19.03 -19.43
CA GLN A 542 18.21 -18.98 -18.20
C GLN A 542 17.35 -18.69 -16.97
N LEU A 543 16.46 -17.69 -17.05
CA LEU A 543 15.56 -17.35 -15.95
C LEU A 543 14.58 -18.49 -15.63
N SER A 544 14.12 -19.21 -16.65
CA SER A 544 13.28 -20.40 -16.48
C SER A 544 14.00 -21.53 -15.74
N GLN A 545 15.27 -21.80 -16.08
CA GLN A 545 16.10 -22.80 -15.40
C GLN A 545 16.37 -22.41 -13.94
N LEU A 546 16.70 -21.14 -13.72
CA LEU A 546 16.96 -20.60 -12.39
C LEU A 546 15.72 -20.69 -11.49
N LEU A 547 14.56 -20.25 -11.98
CA LEU A 547 13.29 -20.38 -11.25
C LEU A 547 12.96 -21.85 -11.00
N ARG A 548 13.18 -22.74 -11.97
CA ARG A 548 12.98 -24.18 -11.76
C ARG A 548 13.82 -24.70 -10.60
N SER A 549 15.10 -24.33 -10.54
CA SER A 549 15.98 -24.72 -9.44
C SER A 549 15.49 -24.14 -8.11
N ILE A 550 15.10 -22.87 -8.07
CA ILE A 550 14.52 -22.23 -6.87
C ILE A 550 13.32 -23.02 -6.34
N TYR A 551 12.38 -23.41 -7.21
CA TYR A 551 11.17 -24.14 -6.79
C TYR A 551 11.46 -25.59 -6.37
N PHE A 552 12.25 -26.32 -7.17
CA PHE A 552 12.37 -27.77 -7.04
C PHE A 552 13.63 -28.26 -6.33
N ASP A 553 14.68 -27.45 -6.25
CA ASP A 553 15.94 -27.82 -5.59
C ASP A 553 16.09 -27.10 -4.23
N TYR A 554 15.63 -25.85 -4.13
CA TYR A 554 15.79 -25.04 -2.91
C TYR A 554 14.51 -25.01 -2.05
N LEU A 555 13.40 -24.50 -2.57
CA LEU A 555 12.18 -24.30 -1.79
C LEU A 555 11.36 -25.60 -1.61
N LEU A 556 11.59 -26.60 -2.46
CA LEU A 556 10.89 -27.89 -2.47
C LEU A 556 9.35 -27.73 -2.42
N THR A 557 8.83 -26.81 -3.23
CA THR A 557 7.41 -26.41 -3.18
C THR A 557 6.77 -26.36 -4.56
N ASP A 558 5.48 -26.66 -4.64
CA ASP A 558 4.72 -26.59 -5.89
C ASP A 558 4.39 -25.12 -6.24
N PRO A 559 4.93 -24.58 -7.35
CA PRO A 559 4.63 -23.22 -7.80
C PRO A 559 3.14 -22.92 -8.01
N LYS A 560 2.31 -23.94 -8.30
CA LYS A 560 0.87 -23.78 -8.53
C LYS A 560 0.08 -23.51 -7.25
N SER A 561 0.66 -23.86 -6.10
CA SER A 561 -0.05 -23.83 -4.82
C SER A 561 0.04 -22.47 -4.11
N ARG A 562 0.96 -21.59 -4.53
CA ARG A 562 1.37 -20.40 -3.75
C ARG A 562 1.50 -19.15 -4.60
N LYS A 563 1.00 -18.03 -4.07
CA LYS A 563 1.17 -16.70 -4.66
C LYS A 563 2.66 -16.28 -4.60
N VAL A 564 3.13 -15.52 -5.58
CA VAL A 564 4.55 -15.13 -5.69
C VAL A 564 4.70 -13.62 -5.51
N THR A 565 5.63 -13.20 -4.66
CA THR A 565 6.04 -11.79 -4.52
C THR A 565 7.45 -11.63 -5.03
N ILE A 566 7.65 -10.77 -6.02
CA ILE A 566 8.96 -10.40 -6.53
C ILE A 566 9.39 -9.10 -5.85
N CYS A 567 10.42 -9.16 -5.00
CA CYS A 567 11.09 -7.97 -4.49
C CYS A 567 11.93 -7.41 -5.64
N GLU A 568 11.60 -6.20 -6.08
CA GLU A 568 12.25 -5.59 -7.23
C GLU A 568 12.92 -4.25 -6.91
N SER A 569 13.94 -3.93 -7.69
CA SER A 569 14.40 -2.55 -7.81
C SER A 569 13.34 -1.71 -8.54
N PRO A 570 13.06 -0.48 -8.07
CA PRO A 570 12.24 0.49 -8.81
C PRO A 570 12.65 0.70 -10.27
N LEU A 571 13.94 0.52 -10.56
CA LEU A 571 14.55 0.76 -11.87
C LEU A 571 14.63 -0.50 -12.74
N LEU A 572 14.04 -1.61 -12.29
CA LEU A 572 14.00 -2.86 -13.06
C LEU A 572 13.27 -2.65 -14.41
N PRO A 573 13.87 -2.98 -15.56
CA PRO A 573 13.24 -2.79 -16.87
C PRO A 573 11.91 -3.51 -17.02
N VAL A 574 10.91 -2.84 -17.60
CA VAL A 574 9.54 -3.39 -17.77
C VAL A 574 9.54 -4.69 -18.57
N GLN A 575 10.38 -4.79 -19.60
CA GLN A 575 10.52 -5.99 -20.43
C GLN A 575 10.97 -7.20 -19.60
N LEU A 576 11.87 -7.00 -18.63
CA LEU A 576 12.32 -8.06 -17.74
C LEU A 576 11.22 -8.46 -16.74
N LYS A 577 10.45 -7.49 -16.23
CA LYS A 577 9.25 -7.78 -15.41
C LYS A 577 8.22 -8.61 -16.17
N GLN A 578 7.94 -8.24 -17.41
CA GLN A 578 7.04 -8.97 -18.29
C GLN A 578 7.54 -10.39 -18.55
N LEU A 579 8.86 -10.57 -18.73
CA LEU A 579 9.46 -11.88 -18.93
C LEU A 579 9.35 -12.77 -17.67
N ILE A 580 9.68 -12.22 -16.49
CA ILE A 580 9.50 -12.91 -15.20
C ILE A 580 8.03 -13.32 -15.03
N ALA A 581 7.09 -12.41 -15.28
CA ALA A 581 5.67 -12.67 -15.17
C ALA A 581 5.20 -13.74 -16.16
N LYS A 582 5.65 -13.65 -17.43
CA LYS A 582 5.37 -14.64 -18.48
C LYS A 582 5.80 -16.03 -18.03
N ILE A 583 7.04 -16.18 -17.56
CA ILE A 583 7.58 -17.47 -17.15
C ILE A 583 6.78 -18.04 -15.97
N LEU A 584 6.55 -17.23 -14.94
CA LEU A 584 5.83 -17.67 -13.74
C LEU A 584 4.37 -18.06 -14.02
N PHE A 585 3.66 -17.32 -14.88
CA PHE A 585 2.28 -17.67 -15.26
C PHE A 585 2.19 -18.82 -16.25
N GLN A 586 3.04 -18.84 -17.30
CA GLN A 586 2.91 -19.79 -18.40
C GLN A 586 3.61 -21.12 -18.13
N HIS A 587 4.79 -21.11 -17.51
CA HIS A 587 5.57 -22.33 -17.24
C HIS A 587 5.33 -22.88 -15.84
N PHE A 588 5.18 -22.01 -14.85
CA PHE A 588 5.02 -22.42 -13.44
C PHE A 588 3.56 -22.35 -12.96
N HIS A 589 2.67 -21.73 -13.74
CA HIS A 589 1.25 -21.57 -13.41
C HIS A 589 1.01 -21.00 -12.01
N ALA A 590 1.82 -20.01 -11.63
CA ALA A 590 1.66 -19.29 -10.37
C ALA A 590 0.25 -18.66 -10.31
N PRO A 591 -0.51 -18.83 -9.20
CA PRO A 591 -1.86 -18.27 -9.07
C PRO A 591 -1.94 -16.75 -9.19
N SER A 592 -0.91 -16.06 -8.68
CA SER A 592 -0.76 -14.61 -8.82
C SER A 592 0.69 -14.21 -8.60
N ILE A 593 1.05 -13.07 -9.18
CA ILE A 593 2.39 -12.48 -9.07
C ILE A 593 2.20 -11.03 -8.62
N SER A 594 2.97 -10.60 -7.62
CA SER A 594 3.01 -9.22 -7.16
C SER A 594 4.44 -8.70 -7.20
N PHE A 595 4.68 -7.60 -7.91
CA PHE A 595 5.96 -6.89 -7.86
C PHE A 595 5.91 -5.88 -6.71
N ALA A 596 6.92 -5.92 -5.85
CA ALA A 596 7.00 -5.11 -4.64
C ALA A 596 8.35 -4.39 -4.60
N PRO A 597 8.37 -3.04 -4.59
CA PRO A 597 9.62 -2.30 -4.49
C PRO A 597 10.34 -2.63 -3.18
N ILE A 598 11.60 -3.02 -3.26
CA ILE A 598 12.39 -3.45 -2.09
C ILE A 598 12.47 -2.35 -1.01
N HIS A 599 12.48 -1.09 -1.43
CA HIS A 599 12.53 0.07 -0.54
C HIS A 599 11.25 0.17 0.29
N PHE A 600 10.11 -0.05 -0.34
CA PHE A 600 8.83 -0.05 0.36
C PHE A 600 8.73 -1.22 1.34
N LEU A 601 9.15 -2.42 0.93
CA LEU A 601 9.20 -3.58 1.83
C LEU A 601 10.12 -3.36 3.02
N ALA A 602 11.26 -2.68 2.83
CA ALA A 602 12.19 -2.33 3.90
C ALA A 602 11.58 -1.36 4.93
N ILE A 603 10.70 -0.45 4.51
CA ILE A 603 9.98 0.43 5.45
C ILE A 603 8.91 -0.35 6.21
N LEU A 604 8.14 -1.18 5.49
CA LEU A 604 7.11 -2.03 6.11
C LEU A 604 7.69 -2.96 7.19
N SER A 605 8.86 -3.55 6.97
CA SER A 605 9.49 -4.46 7.94
C SER A 605 9.84 -3.76 9.27
N THR A 606 9.96 -2.43 9.27
CA THR A 606 10.17 -1.63 10.49
C THR A 606 8.88 -1.22 11.19
N GLY A 607 7.71 -1.64 10.68
CA GLY A 607 6.40 -1.20 11.18
C GLY A 607 6.11 0.28 10.91
N ARG A 608 6.82 0.89 9.96
CA ARG A 608 6.63 2.28 9.56
C ARG A 608 5.98 2.34 8.18
N THR A 609 5.31 3.45 7.89
CA THR A 609 4.72 3.74 6.59
C THR A 609 5.45 4.86 5.86
N THR A 610 6.22 5.69 6.57
CA THR A 610 7.00 6.80 6.00
C THR A 610 8.47 6.66 6.39
N GLY A 611 9.37 6.91 5.44
CA GLY A 611 10.81 6.98 5.66
C GLY A 611 11.61 7.17 4.38
N LEU A 612 12.84 7.67 4.52
CA LEU A 612 13.81 7.70 3.44
C LEU A 612 14.59 6.39 3.45
N VAL A 613 14.58 5.65 2.34
CA VAL A 613 15.28 4.37 2.22
C VAL A 613 16.54 4.56 1.42
N VAL A 614 17.66 4.14 1.98
CA VAL A 614 18.97 4.08 1.32
C VAL A 614 19.30 2.61 1.10
N ASP A 615 19.02 2.12 -0.10
CA ASP A 615 19.31 0.76 -0.53
C ASP A 615 20.72 0.69 -1.12
N VAL A 616 21.66 0.15 -0.34
CA VAL A 616 23.06 -0.01 -0.76
C VAL A 616 23.21 -1.34 -1.49
N GLY A 617 22.92 -1.34 -2.79
CA GLY A 617 23.10 -2.48 -3.69
C GLY A 617 24.58 -2.80 -3.95
N ASN A 618 24.88 -3.80 -4.78
CA ASN A 618 26.28 -4.21 -5.05
C ASN A 618 27.09 -3.17 -5.84
N LEU A 619 26.50 -2.60 -6.89
CA LEU A 619 27.16 -1.63 -7.80
C LEU A 619 26.59 -0.22 -7.71
N GLU A 620 25.38 -0.07 -7.17
CA GLU A 620 24.71 1.20 -7.02
C GLU A 620 24.04 1.29 -5.65
N THR A 621 24.00 2.50 -5.09
CA THR A 621 23.10 2.84 -3.99
C THR A 621 21.92 3.62 -4.54
N ILE A 622 20.72 3.22 -4.17
CA ILE A 622 19.48 3.87 -4.52
C ILE A 622 18.90 4.52 -3.26
N VAL A 623 18.47 5.76 -3.40
CA VAL A 623 17.76 6.50 -2.35
C VAL A 623 16.34 6.77 -2.84
N LEU A 624 15.35 6.25 -2.11
CA LEU A 624 13.94 6.42 -2.42
C LEU A 624 13.15 6.83 -1.17
N PRO A 625 12.52 8.02 -1.17
CA PRO A 625 11.56 8.36 -0.14
C PRO A 625 10.27 7.53 -0.30
N VAL A 626 9.82 6.96 0.81
CA VAL A 626 8.53 6.29 0.95
C VAL A 626 7.68 7.14 1.90
N TYR A 627 6.47 7.51 1.49
CA TYR A 627 5.56 8.30 2.30
C TYR A 627 4.20 7.60 2.36
N LEU A 628 3.70 7.32 3.56
CA LEU A 628 2.43 6.60 3.80
C LEU A 628 2.29 5.35 2.92
N SER A 629 3.30 4.48 2.97
CA SER A 629 3.40 3.22 2.24
C SER A 629 3.51 3.38 0.72
N ARG A 630 3.90 4.57 0.23
CA ARG A 630 4.04 4.86 -1.20
C ARG A 630 5.47 5.25 -1.55
N PRO A 631 6.15 4.48 -2.40
CA PRO A 631 7.43 4.92 -2.95
C PRO A 631 7.22 6.13 -3.87
N LEU A 632 7.89 7.24 -3.58
CA LEU A 632 7.80 8.47 -4.37
C LEU A 632 8.86 8.44 -5.48
N PHE A 633 8.62 7.60 -6.50
CA PHE A 633 9.54 7.39 -7.63
C PHE A 633 10.08 8.67 -8.30
N PRO A 634 9.32 9.78 -8.44
CA PRO A 634 9.87 11.02 -9.00
C PRO A 634 11.08 11.59 -8.25
N TYR A 635 11.28 11.23 -6.99
CA TYR A 635 12.37 11.70 -6.14
C TYR A 635 13.48 10.67 -5.96
N ILE A 636 13.48 9.59 -6.74
CA ILE A 636 14.55 8.59 -6.70
C ILE A 636 15.90 9.23 -7.05
N LYS A 637 16.93 8.88 -6.29
CA LYS A 637 18.33 9.24 -6.58
C LYS A 637 19.19 7.99 -6.59
N THR A 638 20.19 7.96 -7.45
CA THR A 638 21.15 6.86 -7.53
C THR A 638 22.57 7.40 -7.37
N SER A 639 23.46 6.54 -6.88
CA SER A 639 24.89 6.81 -6.74
C SER A 639 25.67 5.54 -7.04
N LEU A 640 26.87 5.67 -7.59
CA LEU A 640 27.80 4.55 -7.80
C LEU A 640 28.55 4.14 -6.52
N LEU A 641 28.36 4.88 -5.42
CA LEU A 641 28.80 4.45 -4.09
C LEU A 641 27.95 3.24 -3.71
N ALA A 642 28.55 2.07 -3.48
CA ALA A 642 27.80 0.82 -3.35
C ALA A 642 28.50 -0.22 -2.48
N GLY A 643 27.82 -1.35 -2.28
CA GLY A 643 28.23 -2.47 -1.46
C GLY A 643 29.55 -3.11 -1.87
N LYS A 644 30.03 -2.98 -3.11
CA LYS A 644 31.37 -3.46 -3.52
C LYS A 644 32.48 -2.82 -2.68
N ALA A 645 32.42 -1.51 -2.43
CA ALA A 645 33.38 -0.81 -1.58
C ALA A 645 33.30 -1.28 -0.11
N PHE A 646 32.08 -1.54 0.36
CA PHE A 646 31.84 -2.11 1.68
C PHE A 646 32.40 -3.54 1.80
N THR A 647 32.17 -4.41 0.82
CA THR A 647 32.71 -5.78 0.79
C THR A 647 34.24 -5.78 0.78
N LEU A 648 34.87 -4.87 0.04
CA LEU A 648 36.33 -4.70 0.06
C LEU A 648 36.84 -4.24 1.43
N SER A 649 36.15 -3.28 2.06
CA SER A 649 36.49 -2.78 3.38
C SER A 649 36.34 -3.87 4.45
N LEU A 650 35.23 -4.61 4.42
CA LEU A 650 35.00 -5.75 5.30
C LEU A 650 36.07 -6.83 5.13
N ARG A 651 36.44 -7.17 3.88
CA ARG A 651 37.53 -8.11 3.62
C ARG A 651 38.84 -7.62 4.25
N ARG A 652 39.18 -6.34 4.09
CA ARG A 652 40.39 -5.75 4.68
C ARG A 652 40.37 -5.84 6.21
N LEU A 653 39.23 -5.53 6.83
CA LEU A 653 39.05 -5.62 8.27
C LEU A 653 39.16 -7.07 8.77
N LEU A 654 38.49 -8.02 8.11
CA LEU A 654 38.57 -9.43 8.47
C LEU A 654 39.99 -10.00 8.32
N LEU A 655 40.74 -9.61 7.28
CA LEU A 655 42.15 -10.02 7.16
C LEU A 655 43.02 -9.41 8.26
N SER A 656 42.71 -8.20 8.72
CA SER A 656 43.51 -7.51 9.74
C SER A 656 43.20 -8.04 11.15
N PHE A 657 41.92 -8.21 11.47
CA PHE A 657 41.43 -8.42 12.84
C PHE A 657 40.80 -9.80 13.07
N GLY A 658 40.26 -10.44 12.02
CA GLY A 658 39.59 -11.72 12.15
C GLY A 658 40.54 -12.89 12.44
N ARG A 659 40.01 -13.91 13.10
CA ARG A 659 40.73 -15.12 13.52
C ARG A 659 39.89 -16.38 13.27
N ILE A 660 40.55 -17.51 13.02
CA ILE A 660 39.92 -18.83 12.90
C ILE A 660 40.26 -19.67 14.13
N ILE A 661 39.23 -20.29 14.69
CA ILE A 661 39.31 -21.23 15.81
C ILE A 661 38.93 -22.63 15.28
N PRO A 662 39.82 -23.64 15.39
CA PRO A 662 39.50 -25.03 15.05
C PRO A 662 38.45 -25.64 16.01
N ASP A 663 37.61 -26.55 15.50
CA ASP A 663 36.52 -27.20 16.27
C ASP A 663 37.00 -27.86 17.58
N SER A 664 38.20 -28.46 17.56
CA SER A 664 38.77 -29.21 18.67
C SER A 664 39.01 -28.40 19.95
N SER A 665 38.84 -27.07 19.89
CA SER A 665 39.19 -26.13 20.96
C SER A 665 38.01 -25.29 21.47
N LEU A 666 36.78 -25.59 21.04
CA LEU A 666 35.55 -24.81 21.24
C LEU A 666 35.26 -24.38 22.71
N HIS A 667 35.70 -25.19 23.68
CA HIS A 667 35.43 -25.00 25.11
C HIS A 667 36.60 -24.43 25.91
N SER A 668 37.72 -24.10 25.28
CA SER A 668 38.89 -23.54 25.95
C SER A 668 39.05 -22.05 25.59
N GLU A 669 39.08 -21.17 26.58
CA GLU A 669 39.46 -19.76 26.40
C GLU A 669 40.92 -19.61 25.91
N LEU A 670 41.71 -20.70 25.93
CA LEU A 670 43.09 -20.81 25.46
C LEU A 670 43.21 -21.43 24.06
N ALA A 671 42.13 -21.53 23.28
CA ALA A 671 42.15 -22.08 21.93
C ALA A 671 43.12 -21.32 21.01
N THR A 672 43.99 -22.05 20.30
CA THR A 672 44.94 -21.45 19.34
C THR A 672 44.17 -20.77 18.20
N GLN A 673 44.35 -19.46 18.07
CA GLN A 673 43.73 -18.65 17.03
C GLN A 673 44.67 -18.48 15.84
N TYR A 674 44.17 -18.71 14.64
CA TYR A 674 44.93 -18.51 13.41
C TYR A 674 44.45 -17.25 12.68
N PRO A 675 45.36 -16.45 12.08
CA PRO A 675 44.95 -15.34 11.22
C PRO A 675 44.22 -15.87 9.98
N LEU A 676 43.27 -15.08 9.46
CA LEU A 676 42.59 -15.39 8.21
C LEU A 676 43.54 -15.24 7.02
N THR A 677 43.51 -16.22 6.11
CA THR A 677 44.18 -16.11 4.82
C THR A 677 43.21 -15.55 3.77
N PRO A 678 43.72 -14.84 2.74
CA PRO A 678 42.91 -14.36 1.62
C PRO A 678 42.12 -15.44 0.88
N SER A 679 42.61 -16.70 0.87
CA SER A 679 41.97 -17.87 0.24
C SER A 679 40.64 -18.24 0.91
N ILE A 680 40.56 -18.11 2.24
CA ILE A 680 39.40 -18.51 3.03
C ILE A 680 38.24 -17.51 2.87
N LEU A 681 38.55 -16.22 2.71
CA LEU A 681 37.55 -15.16 2.52
C LEU A 681 36.99 -15.16 1.09
N THR A 682 36.34 -16.24 0.69
CA THR A 682 35.64 -16.29 -0.60
C THR A 682 34.54 -15.21 -0.67
N ARG A 683 34.16 -14.80 -1.88
CA ARG A 683 33.07 -13.83 -2.08
C ARG A 683 31.77 -14.28 -1.42
N ASN A 684 31.46 -15.57 -1.50
CA ASN A 684 30.28 -16.16 -0.86
C ASN A 684 30.35 -16.05 0.66
N LEU A 685 31.51 -16.31 1.25
CA LEU A 685 31.69 -16.16 2.70
C LEU A 685 31.58 -14.70 3.15
N LEU A 686 32.16 -13.75 2.41
CA LEU A 686 32.07 -12.33 2.74
C LEU A 686 30.61 -11.83 2.71
N GLU A 687 29.83 -12.24 1.71
CA GLU A 687 28.43 -11.84 1.62
C GLU A 687 27.55 -12.54 2.66
N ASP A 688 27.87 -13.79 2.98
CA ASP A 688 27.24 -14.51 4.07
C ASP A 688 27.48 -13.83 5.44
N ILE A 689 28.72 -13.38 5.69
CA ILE A 689 29.08 -12.55 6.85
C ILE A 689 28.27 -11.25 6.85
N LYS A 690 28.21 -10.53 5.73
CA LYS A 690 27.43 -9.29 5.61
C LYS A 690 25.97 -9.48 5.98
N VAL A 691 25.33 -10.52 5.42
CA VAL A 691 23.90 -10.77 5.64
C VAL A 691 23.61 -11.22 7.07
N ARG A 692 24.48 -12.04 7.68
CA ARG A 692 24.24 -12.57 9.03
C ARG A 692 24.65 -11.62 10.15
N LEU A 693 25.71 -10.84 9.96
CA LEU A 693 26.38 -10.13 11.05
C LEU A 693 26.36 -8.61 10.94
N CYS A 694 26.28 -8.03 9.73
CA CYS A 694 26.25 -6.57 9.56
C CYS A 694 24.83 -6.02 9.69
N ILE A 695 24.19 -6.24 10.85
CA ILE A 695 22.83 -5.77 11.15
C ILE A 695 22.93 -4.48 11.98
N VAL A 696 22.32 -3.40 11.50
CA VAL A 696 22.17 -2.14 12.28
C VAL A 696 20.77 -2.09 12.85
N SER A 697 20.63 -2.16 14.18
CA SER A 697 19.34 -2.03 14.88
C SER A 697 19.29 -0.76 15.74
N PRO A 698 18.15 -0.04 15.77
CA PRO A 698 17.94 1.09 16.67
C PRO A 698 18.08 0.74 18.16
N LEU A 699 17.97 -0.55 18.53
CA LEU A 699 18.15 -1.03 19.90
C LEU A 699 19.56 -0.76 20.47
N MET A 700 20.56 -0.49 19.61
CA MET A 700 21.92 -0.18 20.07
C MET A 700 22.23 1.33 20.13
N ALA A 701 21.27 2.19 19.73
CA ALA A 701 21.43 3.64 19.70
C ALA A 701 20.81 4.34 20.93
N ALA A 702 20.66 3.62 22.05
CA ALA A 702 20.00 4.13 23.25
C ALA A 702 20.80 5.23 23.97
N ASP A 703 22.11 5.38 23.70
CA ASP A 703 22.92 6.41 24.35
C ASP A 703 23.48 7.45 23.37
N LYS A 704 22.57 8.29 22.84
CA LYS A 704 22.88 9.40 21.93
C LYS A 704 23.74 10.52 22.56
N SER A 705 24.03 10.44 23.85
CA SER A 705 24.79 11.47 24.58
C SER A 705 26.30 11.36 24.34
N ILE A 706 26.81 10.17 24.01
CA ILE A 706 28.25 9.88 23.96
C ILE A 706 28.87 10.22 22.59
N MET A 707 28.08 10.21 21.51
CA MET A 707 28.58 10.30 20.13
C MET A 707 28.82 11.73 19.59
N ARG A 708 28.55 12.78 20.37
CA ARG A 708 28.53 14.17 19.84
C ARG A 708 29.91 14.76 19.53
N ASP A 709 31.00 14.22 20.09
CA ASP A 709 32.33 14.86 20.05
C ASP A 709 33.52 13.92 19.79
N LEU A 710 33.32 12.75 19.15
CA LEU A 710 34.37 11.73 19.00
C LEU A 710 34.96 11.69 17.58
N ASN A 711 36.30 11.75 17.49
CA ASN A 711 37.05 11.54 16.23
C ASN A 711 37.15 10.03 15.89
N GLU A 712 37.56 9.64 14.66
CA GLU A 712 37.64 8.24 14.19
C GLU A 712 38.31 7.27 15.18
N VAL A 713 39.36 7.71 15.88
CA VAL A 713 40.07 6.91 16.90
C VAL A 713 39.21 6.68 18.15
N GLN A 714 38.44 7.68 18.56
CA GLN A 714 37.57 7.63 19.73
C GLN A 714 36.28 6.85 19.46
N ILE A 715 35.80 6.83 18.20
CA ILE A 715 34.71 5.95 17.76
C ILE A 715 35.13 4.49 17.95
N HIS A 716 36.32 4.11 17.49
CA HIS A 716 36.87 2.76 17.70
C HIS A 716 36.94 2.36 19.18
N GLN A 717 37.39 3.27 20.06
CA GLN A 717 37.45 3.00 21.51
C GLN A 717 36.07 2.93 22.17
N THR A 718 35.12 3.77 21.75
CA THR A 718 33.76 3.77 22.31
C THR A 718 32.97 2.53 21.91
N TYR A 719 33.20 2.00 20.70
CA TYR A 719 32.67 0.70 20.28
C TYR A 719 33.32 -0.47 21.03
N ALA A 720 34.61 -0.37 21.38
CA ALA A 720 35.28 -1.35 22.25
C ALA A 720 34.71 -1.33 23.69
N ASP A 721 34.32 -0.17 24.20
CA ASP A 721 33.78 -0.02 25.56
C ASP A 721 32.28 -0.37 25.69
N LEU A 722 31.48 -0.23 24.61
CA LEU A 722 30.07 -0.69 24.55
C LEU A 722 29.95 -2.23 24.37
N SER A 723 31.04 -2.88 23.99
CA SER A 723 31.21 -4.33 23.90
C SER A 723 31.47 -4.93 25.29
N THR A 724 30.51 -4.81 26.22
CA THR A 724 30.54 -5.69 27.40
C THR A 724 30.16 -7.10 26.95
N ALA A 725 31.18 -7.83 26.49
CA ALA A 725 31.20 -9.25 26.14
C ALA A 725 30.34 -9.68 24.93
N THR A 726 30.95 -9.81 23.74
CA THR A 726 30.93 -11.08 22.97
C THR A 726 31.78 -10.98 21.69
N ASN A 727 32.89 -11.74 21.62
CA ASN A 727 33.46 -12.12 20.33
C ASN A 727 32.36 -12.77 19.48
N ILE A 728 32.07 -12.23 18.29
CA ILE A 728 31.07 -12.81 17.39
C ILE A 728 31.71 -14.04 16.72
N ARG A 729 31.19 -15.22 17.05
CA ARG A 729 31.63 -16.50 16.49
C ARG A 729 30.68 -16.92 15.37
N LEU A 730 31.17 -16.99 14.14
CA LEU A 730 30.44 -17.51 12.98
C LEU A 730 31.01 -18.88 12.60
N GLN A 731 30.18 -19.91 12.66
CA GLN A 731 30.57 -21.24 12.18
C GLN A 731 30.66 -21.24 10.65
N ILE A 732 31.82 -21.65 10.13
CA ILE A 732 32.12 -21.69 8.70
C ILE A 732 32.62 -23.09 8.31
N THR A 733 32.26 -23.56 7.12
CA THR A 733 32.81 -24.79 6.55
C THR A 733 33.86 -24.39 5.52
N VAL A 734 35.13 -24.70 5.77
CA VAL A 734 36.24 -24.38 4.88
C VAL A 734 36.67 -25.65 4.15
N LYS A 735 36.47 -25.71 2.84
CA LYS A 735 37.05 -26.76 1.98
C LYS A 735 38.39 -26.26 1.46
N GLU A 736 39.51 -26.68 2.05
CA GLU A 736 40.84 -26.57 1.43
C GLU A 736 41.42 -27.97 1.19
N ASP A 737 42.17 -28.12 0.09
CA ASP A 737 42.73 -29.37 -0.48
C ASP A 737 43.87 -30.02 0.35
N VAL A 738 43.82 -29.95 1.67
CA VAL A 738 44.78 -30.66 2.54
C VAL A 738 44.01 -31.32 3.68
N LEU A 739 43.77 -32.63 3.50
CA LEU A 739 43.51 -33.64 4.54
C LEU A 739 43.02 -33.07 5.88
N TYR A 740 41.72 -32.78 6.02
CA TYR A 740 40.87 -32.93 7.22
C TYR A 740 39.53 -32.19 6.99
N ASP A 741 38.41 -32.92 7.10
CA ASP A 741 37.03 -32.46 6.95
C ASP A 741 36.51 -31.91 8.31
N ASP A 742 37.16 -30.85 8.81
CA ASP A 742 36.85 -30.28 10.13
C ASP A 742 36.02 -28.99 10.01
N GLN A 743 34.94 -28.89 10.79
CA GLN A 743 34.18 -27.65 10.96
C GLN A 743 35.09 -26.59 11.64
N LYS A 744 35.02 -25.32 11.22
CA LYS A 744 35.83 -24.24 11.79
C LYS A 744 34.93 -23.10 12.24
N ILE A 745 35.37 -22.33 13.24
CA ILE A 745 34.64 -21.15 13.72
C ILE A 745 35.48 -19.91 13.46
N LEU A 746 34.91 -18.99 12.68
CA LEU A 746 35.43 -17.65 12.50
C LEU A 746 35.12 -16.83 13.76
N SER A 747 36.14 -16.41 14.49
CA SER A 747 36.03 -15.42 15.56
C SER A 747 36.41 -14.06 14.99
N ILE A 748 35.46 -13.13 14.97
CA ILE A 748 35.71 -11.74 14.61
C ILE A 748 36.02 -11.03 15.93
N GLY A 749 37.30 -10.76 16.19
CA GLY A 749 37.72 -9.88 17.29
C GLY A 749 37.57 -8.42 16.87
N ASP A 750 37.42 -7.55 17.87
CA ASP A 750 37.07 -6.12 17.79
C ASP A 750 37.43 -5.36 16.50
#